data_AF-A0AA36MHL4-F1
#
_entry.id   AF-A0AA36MHL4-F1
#
_cell.length_a   1.000
_cell.length_b   1.000
_cell.length_c   1.000
_cell.angle_alpha   90.00
_cell.angle_beta   90.00
_cell.angle_gamma   90.00
#
_symmetry.space_group_name_H-M   'P 1'
#
loop_
_entity.id
_entity.type
_entity.pdbx_description
1 polymer ?
#
loop_
_entity_poly.entity_id
_entity_poly.type
_entity_poly.pdbx_seq_one_letter_code
_entity_poly.pdbx_strand_id
1 'polypeptide(L)'
;MAAPDVDLDLGDSLPPYASEENKKLDAEIKQKQTQIESIEEQIERDGARVKIMTDHLVNVQQELVNTQQLVDAKKNESATEEHLQALTNRQLGRLNSEIVRLQKVLEDTQDQINAFSNELMRGNEKLDQFKLEMNWNQEELEQWAIAARQKEEDELTLEKYKRADDSKVRELTLTVEKLTVENSNRRKELDDLVTDTQAKQIEMDKTAELFRQLHDDRKRIIEQWEESVKSMKSRDSQLERLGEEYAANMTRKKTKEDKMKERKQFFEDIEGENEKMEQTIQQTDRQLVRMRMDHMEAKTSLTGFKDEVEVMKNQLNACISEKIRTQNEQEVGAKRLEQRKDKHDEAYKSLELHKKAHADHQDMRRSKEQMSEDAEKARQEMLNNMKMVEKEMKAAKESHYKESQELYRLRGEEATTLGAISGAQSAIKNLQLQISKLDQERQRQQELLYAVDFQSQLMQRKVARVSGERTIEEKEEHNRKAEQLEKQLEEQKSLHAILQAQIKRQDAELKNSQRTLANVKKDCEGMKTTMEELELQNTIMNRAVAKVVKDKEESLMQHDILKLEVKRLKQQLSSKTENLYSLENRKQQLQISMEEREKEIEVHTEVLRAQLRAAEEEKHKVAIELAERKQKIFTLKSKYDNVMSKVKKEEGEQLSQAHYMIKAAQEKEELQRRGDELDDKIRRAEKEIRSLENTLGHLVQRNQKFKENLQTTNLQNQSEVEEKQTLEEQSRAANEVLFKKKKVLAQIEQEAQEDVNRFEELQRSMQHLEEQVNELTAARDVLRQDIEAQGPKLDRAQQALESARARAIQAGVDLAPEAPPAVDIQARGLREQNQSLLFALSNALQDYTEDVLPLFENLCHERGLALPSRPPSASRPGSGRM
;
A
#
# COMPACT_ATOMS: atom_id res chain seq x y z
N MET A 1 56.11 133.57 35.72
CA MET A 1 56.61 134.58 36.70
C MET A 1 56.73 135.88 35.93
N ALA A 2 56.19 136.98 36.44
CA ALA A 2 56.27 138.26 35.72
C ALA A 2 57.67 138.87 35.87
N ALA A 3 58.27 139.31 34.76
CA ALA A 3 59.28 140.35 34.79
C ALA A 3 58.56 141.72 34.80
N PRO A 4 59.09 142.75 35.48
CA PRO A 4 58.49 144.08 35.46
C PRO A 4 58.77 144.78 34.13
N ASP A 5 57.75 145.43 33.57
CA ASP A 5 57.92 146.33 32.43
C ASP A 5 58.89 147.46 32.79
N VAL A 6 59.93 147.63 31.96
CA VAL A 6 60.86 148.74 32.10
C VAL A 6 60.27 149.92 31.34
N ASP A 7 59.46 150.71 32.05
CA ASP A 7 58.80 151.93 31.57
C ASP A 7 59.86 152.98 31.18
N LEU A 8 60.33 152.87 29.93
CA LEU A 8 61.38 153.70 29.33
C LEU A 8 60.77 155.03 28.89
N ASP A 9 60.60 155.93 29.85
CA ASP A 9 60.23 157.34 29.63
C ASP A 9 61.11 157.96 28.53
N LEU A 10 60.54 158.07 27.33
CA LEU A 10 61.18 158.58 26.11
C LEU A 10 61.23 160.11 26.09
N GLY A 11 61.71 160.67 27.22
CA GLY A 11 61.88 162.09 27.49
C GLY A 11 62.83 162.77 26.51
N ASP A 12 62.26 163.62 25.68
CA ASP A 12 62.90 164.67 24.88
C ASP A 12 64.13 164.25 24.02
N SER A 13 63.93 163.20 23.20
CA SER A 13 64.88 162.76 22.16
C SER A 13 65.30 163.89 21.18
N LEU A 14 64.40 164.83 20.89
CA LEU A 14 64.54 165.84 19.85
C LEU A 14 65.21 167.12 20.38
N PRO A 15 66.23 167.69 19.69
CA PRO A 15 66.85 168.94 20.13
C PRO A 15 65.86 170.12 20.22
N PRO A 16 66.12 171.15 21.05
CA PRO A 16 65.30 172.35 21.11
C PRO A 16 65.12 173.09 19.78
N TYR A 17 66.04 172.86 18.83
CA TYR A 17 66.06 173.41 17.47
C TYR A 17 65.53 172.43 16.39
N ALA A 18 64.90 171.31 16.77
CA ALA A 18 64.32 170.36 15.82
C ALA A 18 63.13 170.94 15.04
N SER A 19 63.07 170.67 13.74
CA SER A 19 61.95 171.07 12.86
C SER A 19 60.64 170.38 13.24
N GLU A 20 59.53 171.07 12.96
CA GLU A 20 58.15 170.58 13.09
C GLU A 20 57.94 169.17 12.50
N GLU A 21 58.53 168.91 11.33
CA GLU A 21 58.40 167.63 10.60
C GLU A 21 59.03 166.47 11.39
N ASN A 22 60.22 166.67 11.98
CA ASN A 22 60.89 165.65 12.76
C ASN A 22 60.15 165.33 14.07
N LYS A 23 59.44 166.31 14.65
CA LYS A 23 58.58 166.09 15.83
C LYS A 23 57.33 165.27 15.48
N LYS A 24 56.77 165.46 14.29
CA LYS A 24 55.63 164.68 13.79
C LYS A 24 56.02 163.23 13.47
N LEU A 25 57.20 163.00 12.89
CA LEU A 25 57.71 161.65 12.62
C LEU A 25 57.97 160.83 13.89
N ASP A 26 58.53 161.43 14.96
CA ASP A 26 58.71 160.74 16.25
C ASP A 26 57.38 160.32 16.88
N ALA A 27 56.35 161.18 16.78
CA ALA A 27 54.99 160.86 17.23
C ALA A 27 54.34 159.73 16.41
N GLU A 28 54.49 159.74 15.08
CA GLU A 28 54.02 158.62 14.23
C GLU A 28 54.73 157.30 14.53
N ILE A 29 56.02 157.33 14.85
CA ILE A 29 56.79 156.13 15.22
C ILE A 29 56.27 155.55 16.53
N LYS A 30 56.11 156.38 17.57
CA LYS A 30 55.54 155.95 18.88
C LYS A 30 54.11 155.43 18.76
N GLN A 31 53.29 156.02 17.88
CA GLN A 31 51.95 155.51 17.59
C GLN A 31 51.97 154.15 16.86
N LYS A 32 52.98 153.88 16.02
CA LYS A 32 53.15 152.57 15.36
C LYS A 32 53.72 151.52 16.29
N GLN A 33 54.62 151.88 17.21
CA GLN A 33 55.15 150.97 18.24
C GLN A 33 54.03 150.44 19.16
N THR A 34 53.21 151.34 19.70
CA THR A 34 52.04 150.96 20.53
C THR A 34 50.97 150.16 19.77
N GLN A 35 50.88 150.30 18.43
CA GLN A 35 50.06 149.42 17.59
C GLN A 35 50.66 148.03 17.40
N ILE A 36 51.99 147.91 17.29
CA ILE A 36 52.70 146.63 17.18
C ILE A 36 52.55 145.85 18.49
N GLU A 37 52.82 146.46 19.64
CA GLU A 37 52.65 145.85 20.98
C GLU A 37 51.24 145.27 21.16
N SER A 38 50.20 146.03 20.77
CA SER A 38 48.80 145.59 20.85
C SER A 38 48.45 144.43 19.90
N ILE A 39 49.19 144.27 18.80
CA ILE A 39 49.05 143.16 17.85
C ILE A 39 49.84 141.94 18.33
N GLU A 40 51.03 142.13 18.91
CA GLU A 40 51.85 141.06 19.50
C GLU A 40 51.12 140.40 20.67
N GLU A 41 50.46 141.16 21.56
CA GLU A 41 49.58 140.58 22.58
C GLU A 41 48.44 139.72 21.99
N GLN A 42 47.86 140.12 20.85
CA GLN A 42 46.79 139.36 20.20
C GLN A 42 47.32 138.07 19.58
N ILE A 43 48.50 138.13 18.95
CA ILE A 43 49.20 136.97 18.38
C ILE A 43 49.57 135.98 19.49
N GLU A 44 50.05 136.43 20.66
CA GLU A 44 50.35 135.52 21.77
C GLU A 44 49.08 134.86 22.33
N ARG A 45 47.99 135.62 22.51
CA ARG A 45 46.69 135.09 22.98
C ARG A 45 46.10 134.05 22.03
N ASP A 46 46.06 134.33 20.73
CA ASP A 46 45.55 133.38 19.75
C ASP A 46 46.54 132.21 19.52
N GLY A 47 47.85 132.43 19.62
CA GLY A 47 48.85 131.35 19.60
C GLY A 47 48.69 130.36 20.76
N ALA A 48 48.50 130.88 21.98
CA ALA A 48 48.19 130.06 23.16
C ALA A 48 46.87 129.30 23.01
N ARG A 49 45.84 129.94 22.45
CA ARG A 49 44.55 129.32 22.15
C ARG A 49 44.66 128.21 21.09
N VAL A 50 45.38 128.47 20.00
CA VAL A 50 45.65 127.47 18.94
C VAL A 50 46.36 126.27 19.55
N LYS A 51 47.39 126.48 20.37
CA LYS A 51 48.10 125.39 21.07
C LYS A 51 47.15 124.52 21.91
N ILE A 52 46.30 125.13 22.75
CA ILE A 52 45.30 124.40 23.55
C ILE A 52 44.33 123.61 22.65
N MET A 53 43.91 124.17 21.51
CA MET A 53 43.05 123.47 20.55
C MET A 53 43.78 122.34 19.81
N THR A 54 45.07 122.47 19.53
CA THR A 54 45.91 121.40 18.96
C THR A 54 46.11 120.27 19.96
N ASP A 55 46.46 120.59 21.21
CA ASP A 55 46.63 119.59 22.29
C ASP A 55 45.31 118.83 22.54
N HIS A 56 44.17 119.53 22.52
CA HIS A 56 42.84 118.90 22.60
C HIS A 56 42.53 118.04 21.36
N LEU A 57 42.91 118.48 20.15
CA LEU A 57 42.73 117.69 18.92
C LEU A 57 43.55 116.39 18.96
N VAL A 58 44.78 116.42 19.47
CA VAL A 58 45.62 115.23 19.68
C VAL A 58 44.95 114.26 20.66
N ASN A 59 44.41 114.77 21.78
CA ASN A 59 43.68 113.94 22.74
C ASN A 59 42.41 113.30 22.12
N VAL A 60 41.64 114.05 21.31
CA VAL A 60 40.47 113.53 20.60
C VAL A 60 40.85 112.50 19.53
N GLN A 61 41.98 112.69 18.83
CA GLN A 61 42.52 111.69 17.90
C GLN A 61 42.97 110.42 18.63
N GLN A 62 43.59 110.55 19.81
CA GLN A 62 43.96 109.41 20.64
C GLN A 62 42.74 108.64 21.13
N GLU A 63 41.69 109.32 21.60
CA GLU A 63 40.43 108.66 21.99
C GLU A 63 39.69 108.02 20.81
N LEU A 64 39.77 108.61 19.61
CA LEU A 64 39.26 107.98 18.38
C LEU A 64 40.03 106.70 18.03
N VAL A 65 41.37 106.69 18.21
CA VAL A 65 42.18 105.47 18.04
C VAL A 65 41.87 104.42 19.12
N ASN A 66 41.72 104.83 20.39
CA ASN A 66 41.36 103.95 21.51
C ASN A 66 40.00 103.29 21.28
N THR A 67 38.99 104.07 20.88
CA THR A 67 37.64 103.55 20.58
C THR A 67 37.61 102.70 19.31
N GLN A 68 38.37 103.04 18.26
CA GLN A 68 38.52 102.19 17.08
C GLN A 68 39.15 100.83 17.42
N GLN A 69 40.22 100.80 18.24
CA GLN A 69 40.82 99.55 18.71
C GLN A 69 39.84 98.69 19.51
N LEU A 70 39.01 99.31 20.37
CA LEU A 70 37.97 98.61 21.14
C LEU A 70 36.86 98.05 20.23
N VAL A 71 36.45 98.80 19.20
CA VAL A 71 35.50 98.34 18.18
C VAL A 71 36.06 97.16 17.38
N ASP A 72 37.32 97.20 16.96
CA ASP A 72 37.93 96.11 16.20
C ASP A 72 38.22 94.89 17.08
N ALA A 73 38.55 95.06 18.36
CA ALA A 73 38.56 93.98 19.34
C ALA A 73 37.17 93.32 19.46
N LYS A 74 36.08 94.11 19.55
CA LYS A 74 34.71 93.58 19.61
C LYS A 74 34.25 92.89 18.32
N LYS A 75 34.72 93.33 17.14
CA LYS A 75 34.51 92.59 15.88
C LYS A 75 35.23 91.23 15.91
N ASN A 76 36.47 91.19 16.40
CA ASN A 76 37.23 89.94 16.52
C ASN A 76 36.56 88.97 17.51
N GLU A 77 36.08 89.47 18.66
CA GLU A 77 35.27 88.68 19.60
C GLU A 77 34.02 88.11 18.93
N SER A 78 33.21 88.94 18.26
CA SER A 78 32.02 88.51 17.51
C SER A 78 32.33 87.44 16.48
N ALA A 79 33.41 87.59 15.70
CA ALA A 79 33.87 86.59 14.73
C ALA A 79 34.31 85.28 15.39
N THR A 80 34.89 85.32 16.61
CA THR A 80 35.18 84.10 17.38
C THR A 80 33.92 83.44 17.94
N GLU A 81 32.91 84.20 18.36
CA GLU A 81 31.62 83.66 18.78
C GLU A 81 30.86 83.02 17.62
N GLU A 82 30.81 83.67 16.45
CA GLU A 82 30.25 83.10 15.21
C GLU A 82 30.98 81.82 14.79
N HIS A 83 32.31 81.78 14.89
CA HIS A 83 33.09 80.57 14.60
C HIS A 83 32.81 79.45 15.61
N LEU A 84 32.69 79.76 16.90
CA LEU A 84 32.31 78.79 17.94
C LEU A 84 30.86 78.29 17.74
N GLN A 85 29.94 79.15 17.31
CA GLN A 85 28.58 78.78 16.96
C GLN A 85 28.54 77.88 15.70
N ALA A 86 29.35 78.18 14.69
CA ALA A 86 29.50 77.32 13.52
C ALA A 86 30.12 75.95 13.86
N LEU A 87 31.07 75.91 14.80
CA LEU A 87 31.67 74.67 15.30
C LEU A 87 30.65 73.83 16.09
N THR A 88 29.88 74.44 17.00
CA THR A 88 28.86 73.73 17.78
C THR A 88 27.68 73.29 16.90
N ASN A 89 27.25 74.08 15.92
CA ASN A 89 26.25 73.66 14.93
C ASN A 89 26.75 72.48 14.07
N ARG A 90 28.04 72.43 13.69
CA ARG A 90 28.64 71.27 13.02
C ARG A 90 28.71 70.03 13.93
N GLN A 91 29.04 70.21 15.21
CA GLN A 91 29.01 69.12 16.20
C GLN A 91 27.58 68.58 16.40
N LEU A 92 26.58 69.46 16.54
CA LEU A 92 25.16 69.09 16.63
C LEU A 92 24.66 68.37 15.36
N GLY A 93 25.04 68.85 14.17
CA GLY A 93 24.73 68.18 12.91
C GLY A 93 25.32 66.77 12.83
N ARG A 94 26.57 66.59 13.27
CA ARG A 94 27.23 65.28 13.36
C ARG A 94 26.58 64.37 14.41
N LEU A 95 26.25 64.90 15.58
CA LEU A 95 25.58 64.13 16.64
C LEU A 95 24.17 63.70 16.21
N ASN A 96 23.42 64.57 15.52
CA ASN A 96 22.12 64.23 14.96
C ASN A 96 22.22 63.15 13.87
N SER A 97 23.22 63.21 12.97
CA SER A 97 23.40 62.15 11.96
C SER A 97 23.83 60.82 12.58
N GLU A 98 24.62 60.85 13.66
CA GLU A 98 24.99 59.65 14.44
C GLU A 98 23.81 59.10 15.25
N ILE A 99 22.95 59.96 15.82
CA ILE A 99 21.69 59.54 16.48
C ILE A 99 20.77 58.85 15.47
N VAL A 100 20.57 59.42 14.27
CA VAL A 100 19.76 58.78 13.22
C VAL A 100 20.39 57.47 12.76
N ARG A 101 21.72 57.38 12.66
CA ARG A 101 22.43 56.13 12.34
C ARG A 101 22.22 55.06 13.42
N LEU A 102 22.28 55.45 14.70
CA LEU A 102 22.07 54.55 15.84
C LEU A 102 20.60 54.15 16.01
N GLN A 103 19.65 55.05 15.75
CA GLN A 103 18.22 54.74 15.68
C GLN A 103 17.94 53.70 14.61
N LYS A 104 18.48 53.88 13.39
CA LYS A 104 18.34 52.87 12.34
C LYS A 104 18.96 51.53 12.75
N VAL A 105 20.17 51.51 13.34
CA VAL A 105 20.78 50.26 13.83
C VAL A 105 19.90 49.61 14.90
N LEU A 106 19.26 50.40 15.77
CA LEU A 106 18.31 49.89 16.77
C LEU A 106 17.08 49.27 16.11
N GLU A 107 16.49 49.92 15.10
CA GLU A 107 15.40 49.38 14.28
C GLU A 107 15.82 48.07 13.57
N ASP A 108 16.96 48.08 12.88
CA ASP A 108 17.55 46.90 12.20
C ASP A 108 17.76 45.73 13.20
N THR A 109 18.20 46.00 14.44
CA THR A 109 18.32 44.97 15.49
C THR A 109 16.99 44.54 16.09
N GLN A 110 16.01 45.43 16.21
CA GLN A 110 14.68 45.07 16.68
C GLN A 110 13.97 44.16 15.67
N ASP A 111 14.14 44.41 14.38
CA ASP A 111 13.61 43.51 13.33
C ASP A 111 14.34 42.16 13.29
N GLN A 112 15.64 42.11 13.60
CA GLN A 112 16.34 40.83 13.83
C GLN A 112 15.79 40.08 15.06
N ILE A 113 15.53 40.79 16.17
CA ILE A 113 14.90 40.20 17.37
C ILE A 113 13.48 39.70 17.05
N ASN A 114 12.70 40.47 16.29
CA ASN A 114 11.37 40.08 15.82
C ASN A 114 11.46 38.83 14.92
N ALA A 115 12.43 38.77 14.00
CA ALA A 115 12.66 37.61 13.14
C ALA A 115 13.03 36.36 13.96
N PHE A 116 14.02 36.45 14.86
CA PHE A 116 14.39 35.34 15.75
C PHE A 116 13.25 34.91 16.68
N SER A 117 12.42 35.85 17.16
CA SER A 117 11.22 35.50 17.95
C SER A 117 10.17 34.74 17.12
N ASN A 118 10.00 35.09 15.84
CA ASN A 118 9.11 34.37 14.92
C ASN A 118 9.68 33.00 14.53
N GLU A 119 10.99 32.88 14.36
CA GLU A 119 11.66 31.59 14.13
C GLU A 119 11.59 30.70 15.38
N LEU A 120 11.75 31.25 16.58
CA LEU A 120 11.62 30.53 17.83
C LEU A 120 10.16 30.08 18.07
N MET A 121 9.17 30.91 17.75
CA MET A 121 7.76 30.50 17.77
C MET A 121 7.49 29.35 16.80
N ARG A 122 7.91 29.44 15.53
CA ARG A 122 7.78 28.35 14.55
C ARG A 122 8.55 27.10 14.95
N GLY A 123 9.71 27.26 15.58
CA GLY A 123 10.53 26.17 16.12
C GLY A 123 9.84 25.46 17.28
N ASN A 124 9.23 26.23 18.20
CA ASN A 124 8.46 25.67 19.30
C ASN A 124 7.15 25.03 18.82
N GLU A 125 6.45 25.63 17.86
CA GLU A 125 5.24 25.06 17.24
C GLU A 125 5.55 23.70 16.56
N LYS A 126 6.66 23.60 15.82
CA LYS A 126 7.16 22.33 15.28
C LYS A 126 7.57 21.34 16.37
N LEU A 127 8.17 21.81 17.46
CA LEU A 127 8.56 20.97 18.59
C LEU A 127 7.35 20.43 19.34
N ASP A 128 6.25 21.20 19.44
CA ASP A 128 4.98 20.76 19.99
C ASP A 128 4.20 19.85 19.03
N GLN A 129 4.29 20.07 17.71
CA GLN A 129 3.86 19.10 16.69
C GLN A 129 4.61 17.77 16.85
N PHE A 130 5.94 17.79 16.94
CA PHE A 130 6.75 16.57 17.16
C PHE A 130 6.46 15.89 18.51
N LYS A 131 6.12 16.62 19.58
CA LYS A 131 5.63 16.00 20.83
C LYS A 131 4.30 15.27 20.62
N LEU A 132 3.38 15.87 19.86
CA LEU A 132 2.06 15.30 19.61
C LEU A 132 2.12 14.09 18.67
N GLU A 133 2.96 14.16 17.63
CA GLU A 133 3.33 13.00 16.81
C GLU A 133 4.04 11.92 17.62
N MET A 134 4.99 12.27 18.49
CA MET A 134 5.69 11.31 19.36
C MET A 134 4.72 10.61 20.34
N ASN A 135 3.79 11.35 20.93
CA ASN A 135 2.76 10.79 21.80
C ASN A 135 1.81 9.87 21.02
N TRP A 136 1.34 10.27 19.84
CA TRP A 136 0.50 9.43 18.99
C TRP A 136 1.27 8.16 18.52
N ASN A 137 2.50 8.30 18.05
CA ASN A 137 3.35 7.16 17.68
C ASN A 137 3.58 6.20 18.86
N GLN A 138 3.68 6.71 20.10
CA GLN A 138 3.78 5.86 21.28
C GLN A 138 2.44 5.18 21.64
N GLU A 139 1.31 5.91 21.59
CA GLU A 139 -0.03 5.32 21.77
C GLU A 139 -0.35 4.27 20.70
N GLU A 140 0.10 4.47 19.46
CA GLU A 140 -0.03 3.49 18.37
C GLU A 140 0.89 2.28 18.63
N LEU A 141 2.15 2.49 19.04
CA LEU A 141 3.08 1.41 19.39
C LEU A 141 2.56 0.57 20.58
N GLU A 142 1.97 1.20 21.59
CA GLU A 142 1.33 0.53 22.73
C GLU A 142 0.08 -0.25 22.29
N GLN A 143 -0.74 0.30 21.39
CA GLN A 143 -1.87 -0.42 20.77
C GLN A 143 -1.40 -1.63 19.94
N TRP A 144 -0.37 -1.49 19.11
CA TRP A 144 0.23 -2.59 18.35
C TRP A 144 0.84 -3.65 19.27
N ALA A 145 1.49 -3.26 20.37
CA ALA A 145 2.02 -4.20 21.35
C ALA A 145 0.90 -4.97 22.08
N ILE A 146 -0.20 -4.31 22.42
CA ILE A 146 -1.39 -4.95 23.00
C ILE A 146 -2.04 -5.91 21.99
N ALA A 147 -2.21 -5.48 20.73
CA ALA A 147 -2.80 -6.29 19.67
C ALA A 147 -1.93 -7.52 19.31
N ALA A 148 -0.60 -7.35 19.26
CA ALA A 148 0.35 -8.45 19.07
C ALA A 148 0.28 -9.46 20.22
N ARG A 149 0.24 -8.98 21.47
CA ARG A 149 0.12 -9.83 22.66
C ARG A 149 -1.22 -10.58 22.70
N GLN A 150 -2.32 -9.92 22.33
CA GLN A 150 -3.61 -10.58 22.15
C GLN A 150 -3.58 -11.64 21.05
N LYS A 151 -2.81 -11.43 19.97
CA LYS A 151 -2.61 -12.44 18.91
C LYS A 151 -1.73 -13.61 19.34
N GLU A 152 -0.69 -13.37 20.15
CA GLU A 152 0.07 -14.45 20.79
C GLU A 152 -0.80 -15.27 21.75
N GLU A 153 -1.67 -14.62 22.54
CA GLU A 153 -2.63 -15.29 23.43
C GLU A 153 -3.70 -16.08 22.64
N ASP A 154 -4.29 -15.49 21.59
CA ASP A 154 -5.20 -16.17 20.66
C ASP A 154 -4.53 -17.42 20.07
N GLU A 155 -3.32 -17.30 19.52
CA GLU A 155 -2.60 -18.42 18.91
C GLU A 155 -2.23 -19.49 19.95
N LEU A 156 -1.91 -19.10 21.20
CA LEU A 156 -1.77 -20.02 22.33
C LEU A 156 -3.08 -20.72 22.73
N THR A 157 -4.26 -20.14 22.47
CA THR A 157 -5.53 -20.86 22.65
C THR A 157 -5.84 -21.77 21.47
N LEU A 158 -5.59 -21.34 20.23
CA LEU A 158 -5.73 -22.18 19.04
C LEU A 158 -4.80 -23.39 19.08
N GLU A 159 -3.57 -23.24 19.57
CA GLU A 159 -2.62 -24.34 19.77
C GLU A 159 -3.08 -25.32 20.87
N LYS A 160 -3.76 -24.83 21.93
CA LYS A 160 -4.40 -25.69 22.94
C LYS A 160 -5.59 -26.45 22.35
N TYR A 161 -6.43 -25.79 21.55
CA TYR A 161 -7.57 -26.43 20.88
C TYR A 161 -7.09 -27.48 19.85
N LYS A 162 -6.12 -27.17 18.99
CA LYS A 162 -5.47 -28.15 18.10
C LYS A 162 -5.00 -29.40 18.86
N ARG A 163 -4.32 -29.25 20.00
CA ARG A 163 -3.83 -30.39 20.79
C ARG A 163 -4.96 -31.19 21.44
N ALA A 164 -6.07 -30.55 21.80
CA ALA A 164 -7.27 -31.23 22.28
C ALA A 164 -7.96 -31.99 21.13
N ASP A 165 -8.10 -31.38 19.96
CA ASP A 165 -8.64 -31.98 18.75
C ASP A 165 -7.77 -33.15 18.27
N ASP A 166 -6.45 -33.01 18.21
CA ASP A 166 -5.50 -34.09 17.90
C ASP A 166 -5.61 -35.26 18.90
N SER A 167 -5.93 -34.96 20.17
CA SER A 167 -6.21 -36.00 21.17
C SER A 167 -7.55 -36.67 20.91
N LYS A 168 -8.59 -35.92 20.54
CA LYS A 168 -9.92 -36.44 20.21
C LYS A 168 -9.92 -37.24 18.91
N VAL A 169 -9.20 -36.79 17.89
CA VAL A 169 -8.96 -37.51 16.63
C VAL A 169 -8.28 -38.84 16.93
N ARG A 170 -7.18 -38.88 17.69
CA ARG A 170 -6.53 -40.15 18.08
C ARG A 170 -7.45 -41.08 18.87
N GLU A 171 -8.26 -40.55 19.78
CA GLU A 171 -9.27 -41.33 20.49
C GLU A 171 -10.31 -41.94 19.52
N LEU A 172 -10.83 -41.13 18.58
CA LEU A 172 -11.82 -41.54 17.57
C LEU A 172 -11.23 -42.52 16.54
N THR A 173 -9.98 -42.36 16.11
CA THR A 173 -9.29 -43.35 15.27
C THR A 173 -9.20 -44.68 16.00
N LEU A 174 -8.86 -44.68 17.29
CA LEU A 174 -8.73 -45.89 18.09
C LEU A 174 -10.09 -46.55 18.41
N THR A 175 -11.20 -45.79 18.48
CA THR A 175 -12.54 -46.40 18.53
C THR A 175 -12.98 -46.93 17.17
N VAL A 176 -12.64 -46.27 16.05
CA VAL A 176 -12.88 -46.78 14.69
C VAL A 176 -12.10 -48.08 14.43
N GLU A 177 -10.84 -48.19 14.85
CA GLU A 177 -10.06 -49.43 14.77
C GLU A 177 -10.74 -50.56 15.57
N LYS A 178 -11.12 -50.31 16.83
CA LYS A 178 -11.83 -51.28 17.67
C LYS A 178 -13.14 -51.76 17.04
N LEU A 179 -13.97 -50.84 16.56
CA LEU A 179 -15.24 -51.16 15.89
C LEU A 179 -15.02 -51.88 14.55
N THR A 180 -13.93 -51.60 13.84
CA THR A 180 -13.56 -52.30 12.59
C THR A 180 -13.15 -53.74 12.88
N VAL A 181 -12.35 -53.97 13.92
CA VAL A 181 -11.99 -55.32 14.39
C VAL A 181 -13.23 -56.07 14.86
N GLU A 182 -14.10 -55.45 15.66
CA GLU A 182 -15.34 -56.06 16.14
C GLU A 182 -16.30 -56.42 14.99
N ASN A 183 -16.42 -55.55 13.97
CA ASN A 183 -17.18 -55.84 12.75
C ASN A 183 -16.56 -57.00 11.97
N SER A 184 -15.23 -57.05 11.85
CA SER A 184 -14.53 -58.17 11.20
C SER A 184 -14.73 -59.51 11.93
N ASN A 185 -14.84 -59.48 13.25
CA ASN A 185 -15.08 -60.68 14.06
C ASN A 185 -16.53 -61.14 13.94
N ARG A 186 -17.52 -60.22 14.04
CA ARG A 186 -18.93 -60.57 13.79
C ARG A 186 -19.21 -61.04 12.36
N ARG A 187 -18.43 -60.59 11.38
CA ARG A 187 -18.49 -61.14 10.01
C ARG A 187 -18.02 -62.59 9.97
N LYS A 188 -16.88 -62.92 10.60
CA LYS A 188 -16.41 -64.31 10.71
C LYS A 188 -17.42 -65.17 11.46
N GLU A 189 -17.92 -64.73 12.61
CA GLU A 189 -18.97 -65.43 13.37
C GLU A 189 -20.23 -65.68 12.52
N LEU A 190 -20.62 -64.73 11.67
CA LEU A 190 -21.74 -64.89 10.73
C LEU A 190 -21.40 -65.86 9.60
N ASP A 191 -20.23 -65.76 8.98
CA ASP A 191 -19.77 -66.64 7.90
C ASP A 191 -19.65 -68.10 8.41
N ASP A 192 -19.06 -68.30 9.60
CA ASP A 192 -18.97 -69.59 10.30
C ASP A 192 -20.39 -70.16 10.53
N LEU A 193 -21.30 -69.39 11.14
CA LEU A 193 -22.70 -69.80 11.36
C LEU A 193 -23.45 -70.10 10.05
N VAL A 194 -23.15 -69.39 8.96
CA VAL A 194 -23.71 -69.67 7.64
C VAL A 194 -23.17 -71.00 7.09
N THR A 195 -21.88 -71.29 7.24
CA THR A 195 -21.31 -72.58 6.81
C THR A 195 -21.84 -73.76 7.64
N ASP A 196 -21.99 -73.61 8.96
CA ASP A 196 -22.62 -74.61 9.83
C ASP A 196 -24.09 -74.84 9.44
N THR A 197 -24.84 -73.76 9.16
CA THR A 197 -26.25 -73.86 8.72
C THR A 197 -26.35 -74.56 7.36
N GLN A 198 -25.45 -74.28 6.42
CA GLN A 198 -25.39 -74.96 5.12
C GLN A 198 -25.00 -76.45 5.28
N ALA A 199 -24.04 -76.77 6.15
CA ALA A 199 -23.67 -78.16 6.46
C ALA A 199 -24.85 -78.93 7.06
N LYS A 200 -25.61 -78.32 7.98
CA LYS A 200 -26.82 -78.94 8.57
C LYS A 200 -27.97 -79.07 7.58
N GLN A 201 -28.12 -78.14 6.63
CA GLN A 201 -29.06 -78.28 5.52
C GLN A 201 -28.67 -79.47 4.61
N ILE A 202 -27.38 -79.62 4.26
CA ILE A 202 -26.87 -80.73 3.46
C ILE A 202 -27.05 -82.08 4.19
N GLU A 203 -26.77 -82.14 5.50
CA GLU A 203 -27.07 -83.32 6.32
C GLU A 203 -28.56 -83.66 6.29
N MET A 204 -29.45 -82.68 6.48
CA MET A 204 -30.89 -82.89 6.47
C MET A 204 -31.39 -83.38 5.09
N ASP A 205 -30.97 -82.74 4.00
CA ASP A 205 -31.33 -83.16 2.64
C ASP A 205 -30.80 -84.57 2.34
N LYS A 206 -29.60 -84.93 2.81
CA LYS A 206 -29.07 -86.28 2.69
C LYS A 206 -29.86 -87.31 3.49
N THR A 207 -30.34 -86.97 4.69
CA THR A 207 -31.27 -87.87 5.41
C THR A 207 -32.61 -87.99 4.69
N ALA A 208 -33.12 -86.92 4.06
CA ALA A 208 -34.35 -86.97 3.27
C ALA A 208 -34.21 -87.85 2.01
N GLU A 209 -33.05 -87.83 1.33
CA GLU A 209 -32.74 -88.80 0.26
C GLU A 209 -32.74 -90.24 0.77
N LEU A 210 -32.08 -90.51 1.90
CA LEU A 210 -32.02 -91.85 2.50
C LEU A 210 -33.41 -92.33 2.93
N PHE A 211 -34.27 -91.45 3.47
CA PHE A 211 -35.66 -91.78 3.77
C PHE A 211 -36.48 -92.12 2.52
N ARG A 212 -36.26 -91.43 1.38
CA ARG A 212 -36.90 -91.79 0.11
C ARG A 212 -36.44 -93.17 -0.38
N GLN A 213 -35.13 -93.44 -0.35
CA GLN A 213 -34.57 -94.75 -0.73
C GLN A 213 -35.13 -95.88 0.14
N LEU A 214 -35.17 -95.70 1.46
CA LEU A 214 -35.77 -96.66 2.38
C LEU A 214 -37.29 -96.85 2.16
N HIS A 215 -38.01 -95.82 1.72
CA HIS A 215 -39.41 -95.93 1.35
C HIS A 215 -39.61 -96.70 0.03
N ASP A 216 -38.77 -96.47 -0.98
CA ASP A 216 -38.80 -97.21 -2.25
C ASP A 216 -38.42 -98.69 -2.06
N ASP A 217 -37.40 -98.99 -1.26
CA ASP A 217 -37.02 -100.36 -0.93
C ASP A 217 -38.08 -101.06 -0.09
N ARG A 218 -38.69 -100.36 0.87
CA ARG A 218 -39.87 -100.88 1.59
C ARG A 218 -41.03 -101.19 0.62
N LYS A 219 -41.26 -100.34 -0.38
CA LYS A 219 -42.30 -100.56 -1.41
C LYS A 219 -41.99 -101.79 -2.27
N ARG A 220 -40.74 -101.94 -2.73
CA ARG A 220 -40.26 -103.14 -3.45
C ARG A 220 -40.45 -104.43 -2.64
N ILE A 221 -40.13 -104.40 -1.35
CA ILE A 221 -40.31 -105.56 -0.45
C ILE A 221 -41.79 -105.90 -0.27
N ILE A 222 -42.68 -104.90 -0.17
CA ILE A 222 -44.13 -105.12 -0.12
C ILE A 222 -44.64 -105.72 -1.45
N GLU A 223 -44.17 -105.23 -2.59
CA GLU A 223 -44.53 -105.76 -3.92
C GLU A 223 -44.09 -107.22 -4.09
N GLN A 224 -42.85 -107.56 -3.70
CA GLN A 224 -42.34 -108.95 -3.70
C GLN A 224 -43.11 -109.86 -2.73
N TRP A 225 -43.52 -109.34 -1.57
CA TRP A 225 -44.35 -110.07 -0.62
C TRP A 225 -45.77 -110.31 -1.16
N GLU A 226 -46.39 -109.30 -1.78
CA GLU A 226 -47.68 -109.45 -2.44
C GLU A 226 -47.63 -110.48 -3.60
N GLU A 227 -46.57 -110.45 -4.41
CA GLU A 227 -46.36 -111.42 -5.49
C GLU A 227 -46.18 -112.84 -4.94
N SER A 228 -45.44 -112.98 -3.84
CA SER A 228 -45.28 -114.26 -3.13
C SER A 228 -46.64 -114.78 -2.60
N VAL A 229 -47.47 -113.90 -2.03
CA VAL A 229 -48.83 -114.26 -1.56
C VAL A 229 -49.77 -114.60 -2.73
N LYS A 230 -49.67 -113.90 -3.87
CA LYS A 230 -50.41 -114.23 -5.10
C LYS A 230 -49.98 -115.60 -5.65
N SER A 231 -48.68 -115.90 -5.64
CA SER A 231 -48.13 -117.21 -6.01
C SER A 231 -48.59 -118.34 -5.08
N MET A 232 -48.67 -118.07 -3.77
CA MET A 232 -49.19 -119.04 -2.78
C MET A 232 -50.67 -119.35 -3.04
N LYS A 233 -51.53 -118.33 -3.15
CA LYS A 233 -52.96 -118.52 -3.49
C LYS A 233 -53.16 -119.28 -4.81
N SER A 234 -52.30 -119.04 -5.81
CA SER A 234 -52.35 -119.77 -7.07
C SER A 234 -52.02 -121.26 -6.91
N ARG A 235 -51.09 -121.62 -6.01
CA ARG A 235 -50.81 -123.01 -5.64
C ARG A 235 -51.96 -123.64 -4.84
N ASP A 236 -52.56 -122.90 -3.91
CA ASP A 236 -53.69 -123.38 -3.10
C ASP A 236 -54.87 -123.77 -4.01
N SER A 237 -55.24 -122.91 -4.97
CA SER A 237 -56.27 -123.23 -5.98
C SER A 237 -55.87 -124.29 -7.01
N GLN A 238 -54.60 -124.70 -7.10
CA GLN A 238 -54.17 -125.87 -7.88
C GLN A 238 -54.29 -127.16 -7.05
N LEU A 239 -53.93 -127.10 -5.76
CA LEU A 239 -54.12 -128.21 -4.81
C LEU A 239 -55.61 -128.55 -4.62
N GLU A 240 -56.47 -127.55 -4.59
CA GLU A 240 -57.93 -127.70 -4.50
C GLU A 240 -58.49 -128.53 -5.68
N ARG A 241 -58.14 -128.18 -6.92
CA ARG A 241 -58.53 -128.94 -8.13
C ARG A 241 -57.96 -130.36 -8.14
N LEU A 242 -56.71 -130.55 -7.72
CA LEU A 242 -56.10 -131.87 -7.59
C LEU A 242 -56.83 -132.72 -6.54
N GLY A 243 -57.36 -132.11 -5.49
CA GLY A 243 -58.27 -132.74 -4.52
C GLY A 243 -59.60 -133.17 -5.12
N GLU A 244 -60.23 -132.33 -5.94
CA GLU A 244 -61.46 -132.65 -6.69
C GLU A 244 -61.24 -133.82 -7.66
N GLU A 245 -60.15 -133.80 -8.45
CA GLU A 245 -59.79 -134.89 -9.36
C GLU A 245 -59.49 -136.20 -8.62
N TYR A 246 -58.85 -136.14 -7.45
CA TYR A 246 -58.61 -137.30 -6.60
C TYR A 246 -59.92 -137.89 -6.06
N ALA A 247 -60.86 -137.06 -5.60
CA ALA A 247 -62.18 -137.48 -5.15
C ALA A 247 -63.02 -138.11 -6.29
N ALA A 248 -62.96 -137.53 -7.49
CA ALA A 248 -63.61 -138.08 -8.69
C ALA A 248 -63.02 -139.44 -9.10
N ASN A 249 -61.72 -139.66 -8.93
CA ASN A 249 -61.11 -140.97 -9.17
C ASN A 249 -61.42 -142.00 -8.07
N MET A 250 -61.53 -141.60 -6.80
CA MET A 250 -61.95 -142.48 -5.71
C MET A 250 -63.40 -142.99 -5.86
N THR A 251 -64.33 -142.16 -6.32
CA THR A 251 -65.71 -142.60 -6.62
C THR A 251 -65.77 -143.54 -7.83
N ARG A 252 -64.95 -143.29 -8.87
CA ARG A 252 -64.76 -144.22 -10.02
C ARG A 252 -64.16 -145.57 -9.62
N LYS A 253 -63.26 -145.60 -8.63
CA LYS A 253 -62.73 -146.85 -8.06
C LYS A 253 -63.84 -147.64 -7.37
N LYS A 254 -64.55 -147.02 -6.42
CA LYS A 254 -65.61 -147.67 -5.62
C LYS A 254 -66.71 -148.29 -6.49
N THR A 255 -67.17 -147.56 -7.50
CA THR A 255 -68.19 -148.04 -8.46
C THR A 255 -67.73 -149.19 -9.37
N LYS A 256 -66.43 -149.47 -9.47
CA LYS A 256 -65.90 -150.72 -10.07
C LYS A 256 -65.74 -151.85 -9.06
N GLU A 257 -65.40 -151.54 -7.81
CA GLU A 257 -65.30 -152.54 -6.73
C GLU A 257 -66.65 -153.16 -6.39
N ASP A 258 -67.73 -152.36 -6.38
CA ASP A 258 -69.08 -152.87 -6.10
C ASP A 258 -69.59 -153.80 -7.22
N LYS A 259 -69.36 -153.46 -8.50
CA LYS A 259 -69.63 -154.35 -9.66
C LYS A 259 -68.80 -155.64 -9.67
N MET A 260 -67.68 -155.66 -8.95
CA MET A 260 -66.87 -156.86 -8.72
C MET A 260 -67.45 -157.76 -7.62
N LYS A 261 -68.23 -157.22 -6.68
CA LYS A 261 -68.94 -158.01 -5.65
C LYS A 261 -70.18 -158.68 -6.25
N GLU A 262 -70.99 -157.93 -7.01
CA GLU A 262 -72.17 -158.45 -7.72
C GLU A 262 -71.84 -159.68 -8.57
N ARG A 263 -70.71 -159.62 -9.31
CA ARG A 263 -70.22 -160.73 -10.13
C ARG A 263 -69.65 -161.92 -9.35
N LYS A 264 -69.28 -161.76 -8.07
CA LYS A 264 -68.85 -162.87 -7.21
C LYS A 264 -70.05 -163.63 -6.64
N GLN A 265 -71.03 -162.90 -6.10
CA GLN A 265 -72.24 -163.50 -5.53
C GLN A 265 -72.99 -164.35 -6.58
N PHE A 266 -73.12 -163.83 -7.81
CA PHE A 266 -73.71 -164.58 -8.93
C PHE A 266 -72.93 -165.86 -9.32
N PHE A 267 -71.66 -165.98 -8.94
CA PHE A 267 -70.86 -167.19 -9.18
C PHE A 267 -71.03 -168.19 -8.02
N GLU A 268 -71.00 -167.70 -6.78
CA GLU A 268 -71.24 -168.46 -5.55
C GLU A 268 -72.64 -169.12 -5.55
N ASP A 269 -73.67 -168.40 -6.03
CA ASP A 269 -75.04 -168.94 -6.19
C ASP A 269 -75.09 -170.14 -7.15
N ILE A 270 -74.35 -170.11 -8.27
CA ILE A 270 -74.33 -171.16 -9.29
C ILE A 270 -73.52 -172.39 -8.85
N GLU A 271 -72.40 -172.20 -8.15
CA GLU A 271 -71.69 -173.32 -7.51
C GLU A 271 -72.59 -174.03 -6.48
N GLY A 272 -73.34 -173.24 -5.70
CA GLY A 272 -74.32 -173.73 -4.74
C GLY A 272 -75.52 -174.45 -5.37
N GLU A 273 -75.87 -174.26 -6.65
CA GLU A 273 -76.89 -175.07 -7.33
C GLU A 273 -76.33 -176.41 -7.82
N ASN A 274 -75.08 -176.45 -8.30
CA ASN A 274 -74.44 -177.69 -8.76
C ASN A 274 -74.22 -178.70 -7.62
N GLU A 275 -73.77 -178.27 -6.42
CA GLU A 275 -73.63 -179.17 -5.26
C GLU A 275 -74.95 -179.88 -4.90
N LYS A 276 -76.08 -179.16 -4.97
CA LYS A 276 -77.41 -179.74 -4.68
C LYS A 276 -77.76 -180.85 -5.69
N MET A 277 -77.34 -180.70 -6.94
CA MET A 277 -77.59 -181.65 -8.03
C MET A 277 -76.75 -182.93 -7.91
N GLU A 278 -75.51 -182.84 -7.41
CA GLU A 278 -74.70 -184.03 -7.11
C GLU A 278 -75.24 -184.81 -5.91
N GLN A 279 -75.75 -184.13 -4.89
CA GLN A 279 -76.29 -184.77 -3.69
C GLN A 279 -77.54 -185.62 -3.98
N THR A 280 -78.41 -185.22 -4.92
CA THR A 280 -79.55 -186.04 -5.36
C THR A 280 -79.11 -187.30 -6.11
N ILE A 281 -78.07 -187.21 -6.95
CA ILE A 281 -77.53 -188.37 -7.68
C ILE A 281 -76.93 -189.39 -6.69
N GLN A 282 -76.16 -188.96 -5.70
CA GLN A 282 -75.63 -189.87 -4.67
C GLN A 282 -76.73 -190.57 -3.84
N GLN A 283 -77.90 -189.95 -3.68
CA GLN A 283 -79.01 -190.57 -2.97
C GLN A 283 -79.69 -191.67 -3.80
N THR A 284 -79.84 -191.49 -5.12
CA THR A 284 -80.47 -192.49 -5.99
C THR A 284 -79.61 -193.75 -6.14
N ASP A 285 -78.29 -193.63 -6.29
CA ASP A 285 -77.38 -194.80 -6.34
C ASP A 285 -77.44 -195.63 -5.05
N ARG A 286 -77.45 -194.98 -3.87
CA ARG A 286 -77.51 -195.68 -2.57
C ARG A 286 -78.80 -196.47 -2.37
N GLN A 287 -79.92 -196.02 -2.94
CA GLN A 287 -81.19 -196.78 -2.94
C GLN A 287 -81.10 -198.02 -3.85
N LEU A 288 -80.47 -197.89 -5.02
CA LEU A 288 -80.35 -198.96 -6.01
C LEU A 288 -79.44 -200.11 -5.51
N VAL A 289 -78.42 -199.80 -4.70
CA VAL A 289 -77.59 -200.81 -4.00
C VAL A 289 -78.38 -201.59 -2.95
N ARG A 290 -79.19 -200.92 -2.11
CA ARG A 290 -80.00 -201.60 -1.07
C ARG A 290 -80.94 -202.65 -1.66
N MET A 291 -81.69 -202.27 -2.70
CA MET A 291 -82.63 -203.15 -3.41
C MET A 291 -81.99 -204.43 -3.98
N ARG A 292 -80.65 -204.49 -4.11
CA ARG A 292 -79.90 -205.69 -4.53
C ARG A 292 -79.43 -206.57 -3.37
N MET A 293 -79.22 -206.02 -2.18
CA MET A 293 -78.82 -206.79 -0.99
C MET A 293 -80.00 -207.55 -0.39
N ASP A 294 -81.14 -206.87 -0.20
CA ASP A 294 -82.33 -207.43 0.45
C ASP A 294 -82.88 -208.68 -0.30
N HIS A 295 -82.75 -208.70 -1.63
CA HIS A 295 -83.12 -209.84 -2.48
C HIS A 295 -82.16 -211.04 -2.31
N MET A 296 -80.90 -210.81 -1.91
CA MET A 296 -79.90 -211.87 -1.74
C MET A 296 -80.11 -212.64 -0.43
N GLU A 297 -80.26 -211.93 0.69
CA GLU A 297 -80.39 -212.55 2.03
C GLU A 297 -81.64 -213.43 2.15
N ALA A 298 -82.78 -212.97 1.62
CA ALA A 298 -84.03 -213.73 1.63
C ALA A 298 -83.91 -215.08 0.90
N LYS A 299 -83.07 -215.16 -0.15
CA LYS A 299 -82.87 -216.38 -0.93
C LYS A 299 -82.06 -217.44 -0.17
N THR A 300 -81.09 -217.03 0.64
CA THR A 300 -80.30 -217.91 1.52
C THR A 300 -81.10 -218.46 2.70
N SER A 301 -81.98 -217.65 3.29
CA SER A 301 -82.84 -218.10 4.41
C SER A 301 -83.82 -219.21 4.01
N LEU A 302 -84.25 -219.25 2.75
CA LEU A 302 -85.17 -220.27 2.22
C LEU A 302 -84.51 -221.66 2.06
N THR A 303 -83.17 -221.73 1.98
CA THR A 303 -82.45 -223.01 1.90
C THR A 303 -82.20 -223.65 3.27
N GLY A 304 -81.81 -222.87 4.30
CA GLY A 304 -81.38 -223.43 5.60
C GLY A 304 -82.44 -224.29 6.31
N PHE A 305 -83.70 -223.85 6.34
CA PHE A 305 -84.77 -224.56 7.03
C PHE A 305 -85.28 -225.84 6.34
N LYS A 306 -84.70 -226.25 5.20
CA LYS A 306 -84.95 -227.60 4.66
C LYS A 306 -84.13 -228.67 5.37
N ASP A 307 -82.94 -228.33 5.85
CA ASP A 307 -81.95 -229.33 6.26
C ASP A 307 -82.14 -229.77 7.73
N GLU A 308 -82.68 -228.89 8.59
CA GLU A 308 -82.96 -229.21 10.00
C GLU A 308 -84.08 -230.25 10.19
N VAL A 309 -84.93 -230.47 9.18
CA VAL A 309 -86.07 -231.39 9.22
C VAL A 309 -85.65 -232.86 9.24
N GLU A 310 -84.45 -233.20 8.76
CA GLU A 310 -83.99 -234.60 8.71
C GLU A 310 -83.28 -235.07 9.99
N VAL A 311 -82.61 -234.19 10.73
CA VAL A 311 -81.72 -234.59 11.85
C VAL A 311 -82.48 -235.08 13.09
N MET A 312 -83.50 -234.34 13.53
CA MET A 312 -84.20 -234.63 14.80
C MET A 312 -85.08 -235.90 14.76
N LYS A 313 -85.24 -236.52 13.59
CA LYS A 313 -85.98 -237.77 13.42
C LYS A 313 -85.26 -238.99 14.03
N ASN A 314 -83.94 -238.89 14.22
CA ASN A 314 -83.09 -240.01 14.67
C ASN A 314 -82.92 -240.13 16.20
N GLN A 315 -83.34 -239.13 16.99
CA GLN A 315 -83.12 -239.14 18.46
C GLN A 315 -84.24 -239.82 19.28
N LEU A 316 -85.30 -240.31 18.64
CA LEU A 316 -86.49 -240.88 19.32
C LEU A 316 -86.24 -242.24 20.01
N ASN A 317 -85.22 -243.01 19.58
CA ASN A 317 -85.10 -244.44 19.92
C ASN A 317 -84.00 -244.80 20.93
N ALA A 318 -83.22 -243.84 21.47
CA ALA A 318 -81.98 -244.14 22.21
C ALA A 318 -82.10 -244.20 23.75
N CYS A 319 -82.93 -243.36 24.39
CA CYS A 319 -82.92 -243.19 25.86
C CYS A 319 -84.22 -243.55 26.60
N ILE A 320 -85.08 -244.40 26.01
CA ILE A 320 -86.19 -245.04 26.75
C ILE A 320 -85.65 -245.93 27.90
N SER A 321 -84.37 -246.32 27.86
CA SER A 321 -83.72 -247.24 28.79
C SER A 321 -83.14 -246.63 30.08
N GLU A 322 -83.01 -245.29 30.22
CA GLU A 322 -82.44 -244.68 31.44
C GLU A 322 -83.50 -244.31 32.50
N LYS A 323 -84.78 -244.57 32.23
CA LYS A 323 -85.94 -244.25 33.10
C LYS A 323 -85.94 -244.94 34.48
N ILE A 324 -85.07 -245.92 34.74
CA ILE A 324 -85.36 -246.99 35.72
C ILE A 324 -84.32 -247.18 36.86
N ARG A 325 -83.10 -246.59 36.83
CA ARG A 325 -82.00 -247.11 37.67
C ARG A 325 -81.11 -246.15 38.49
N THR A 326 -81.65 -245.04 39.00
CA THR A 326 -81.32 -244.36 40.30
C THR A 326 -81.79 -242.89 40.28
N GLN A 327 -82.55 -242.32 41.21
CA GLN A 327 -83.55 -242.81 42.17
C GLN A 327 -83.18 -243.77 43.33
N ASN A 328 -81.90 -244.01 43.64
CA ASN A 328 -81.56 -244.92 44.76
C ASN A 328 -80.25 -244.59 45.51
N GLU A 329 -79.71 -243.38 45.31
CA GLU A 329 -78.57 -242.79 46.03
C GLU A 329 -78.79 -241.26 46.02
N GLN A 330 -78.83 -240.43 47.09
CA GLN A 330 -79.02 -240.59 48.56
C GLN A 330 -79.10 -242.03 49.08
N GLU A 331 -78.18 -242.52 49.92
CA GLU A 331 -77.85 -241.97 51.24
C GLU A 331 -76.38 -242.20 51.68
N VAL A 332 -76.05 -241.85 52.94
CA VAL A 332 -74.78 -242.16 53.64
C VAL A 332 -73.51 -241.76 52.88
N GLY A 333 -73.36 -240.45 52.62
CA GLY A 333 -72.09 -239.85 52.20
C GLY A 333 -71.88 -238.43 52.73
N ALA A 334 -72.11 -238.10 54.01
CA ALA A 334 -71.57 -238.77 55.19
C ALA A 334 -70.07 -239.08 55.04
N LYS A 335 -69.16 -238.12 55.27
CA LYS A 335 -69.27 -236.88 56.06
C LYS A 335 -68.34 -235.81 55.45
N ARG A 336 -68.29 -234.61 56.06
CA ARG A 336 -67.07 -233.76 56.16
C ARG A 336 -66.49 -233.30 54.80
N LEU A 337 -66.62 -232.05 54.35
CA LEU A 337 -66.64 -230.76 55.07
C LEU A 337 -67.75 -229.84 54.50
N GLU A 338 -68.37 -228.91 55.24
CA GLU A 338 -68.22 -228.49 56.64
C GLU A 338 -66.80 -228.10 57.08
N GLN A 339 -66.49 -226.80 57.01
CA GLN A 339 -65.26 -226.12 57.46
C GLN A 339 -64.08 -225.98 56.47
N ARG A 340 -63.30 -227.02 56.17
CA ARG A 340 -61.89 -226.78 55.74
C ARG A 340 -61.26 -227.83 54.81
N LYS A 341 -60.57 -227.31 53.79
CA LYS A 341 -59.32 -227.86 53.20
C LYS A 341 -59.51 -229.13 52.36
N ASP A 342 -58.77 -229.39 51.29
CA ASP A 342 -57.58 -228.75 50.68
C ASP A 342 -57.44 -229.33 49.24
N LYS A 343 -56.36 -229.26 48.44
CA LYS A 343 -54.91 -229.06 48.65
C LYS A 343 -54.28 -228.49 47.36
N HIS A 344 -53.57 -227.36 47.42
CA HIS A 344 -52.10 -227.24 47.35
C HIS A 344 -51.50 -227.36 45.91
N ASP A 345 -50.55 -226.52 45.45
CA ASP A 345 -49.79 -225.47 46.17
C ASP A 345 -49.22 -224.28 45.33
N GLU A 346 -48.88 -223.21 46.08
CA GLU A 346 -47.83 -222.16 45.92
C GLU A 346 -47.62 -221.30 44.62
N ALA A 347 -47.82 -219.97 44.76
CA ALA A 347 -47.14 -218.78 44.14
C ALA A 347 -47.06 -218.62 42.58
N TYR A 348 -47.31 -217.49 41.85
CA TYR A 348 -47.48 -216.00 41.99
C TYR A 348 -48.03 -215.46 40.59
N LYS A 349 -48.15 -214.20 40.08
CA LYS A 349 -48.29 -212.71 40.34
C LYS A 349 -48.37 -212.06 38.89
N SER A 350 -48.90 -210.88 38.48
CA SER A 350 -49.75 -209.73 38.89
C SER A 350 -50.28 -209.06 37.55
N LEU A 351 -50.83 -207.83 37.33
CA LEU A 351 -51.00 -206.55 38.05
C LEU A 351 -52.28 -205.72 37.61
N GLU A 352 -52.17 -204.57 36.91
CA GLU A 352 -53.15 -203.42 36.84
C GLU A 352 -53.17 -202.72 35.44
N LEU A 353 -54.06 -201.82 34.92
CA LEU A 353 -55.41 -201.16 35.17
C LEU A 353 -55.89 -200.58 33.77
N HIS A 354 -56.95 -199.80 33.42
CA HIS A 354 -58.15 -199.09 33.98
C HIS A 354 -59.26 -198.93 32.84
N LYS A 355 -60.48 -198.35 33.05
CA LYS A 355 -61.67 -198.35 32.11
C LYS A 355 -62.70 -197.17 32.31
N LYS A 356 -63.83 -197.00 31.56
CA LYS A 356 -64.00 -196.32 30.21
C LYS A 356 -65.51 -196.03 29.74
N ALA A 357 -65.96 -194.75 29.72
CA ALA A 357 -66.85 -193.98 28.77
C ALA A 357 -68.36 -194.30 28.34
N HIS A 358 -69.05 -193.25 27.81
CA HIS A 358 -70.29 -193.10 26.94
C HIS A 358 -71.75 -192.84 27.50
N ALA A 359 -72.81 -192.82 26.64
CA ALA A 359 -74.16 -192.17 26.79
C ALA A 359 -75.31 -192.76 25.89
N ASP A 360 -76.61 -192.35 26.00
CA ASP A 360 -77.81 -192.67 25.11
C ASP A 360 -79.09 -191.77 25.49
N HIS A 361 -80.39 -191.77 25.01
CA HIS A 361 -81.29 -192.49 24.04
C HIS A 361 -82.67 -191.76 23.71
N GLN A 362 -83.43 -192.16 22.65
CA GLN A 362 -84.93 -192.07 22.34
C GLN A 362 -85.72 -190.70 22.23
N ASP A 363 -87.01 -190.49 21.78
CA ASP A 363 -88.15 -191.22 21.09
C ASP A 363 -89.16 -190.23 20.34
N MET A 364 -90.36 -190.64 19.80
CA MET A 364 -91.32 -189.83 18.97
C MET A 364 -92.73 -190.47 18.65
N ARG A 365 -93.85 -189.70 18.47
CA ARG A 365 -95.06 -190.10 17.64
C ARG A 365 -96.00 -188.96 17.16
N ARG A 366 -96.93 -189.26 16.21
CA ARG A 366 -97.71 -188.32 15.33
C ARG A 366 -99.25 -188.33 15.53
N SER A 367 -99.97 -187.22 15.24
CA SER A 367 -100.80 -187.00 14.01
C SER A 367 -101.63 -185.68 14.03
N LYS A 368 -102.31 -185.34 12.91
CA LYS A 368 -103.26 -184.22 12.71
C LYS A 368 -104.74 -184.63 12.89
N GLU A 369 -105.62 -183.67 13.19
CA GLU A 369 -106.66 -183.13 12.26
C GLU A 369 -107.18 -181.78 12.82
N GLN A 370 -108.06 -181.06 12.10
CA GLN A 370 -108.64 -179.76 12.51
C GLN A 370 -110.14 -179.87 12.84
N MET A 371 -110.65 -179.13 13.84
CA MET A 371 -111.66 -178.06 13.64
C MET A 371 -112.21 -177.47 14.96
N SER A 372 -112.77 -176.26 14.82
CA SER A 372 -113.56 -175.45 15.77
C SER A 372 -112.83 -174.72 16.91
N GLU A 373 -113.10 -173.42 16.96
CA GLU A 373 -112.92 -172.53 18.12
C GLU A 373 -114.19 -172.58 19.02
N ASP A 374 -114.26 -171.64 19.97
CA ASP A 374 -115.43 -171.22 20.75
C ASP A 374 -116.06 -172.19 21.78
N ALA A 375 -115.48 -172.18 23.00
CA ALA A 375 -116.23 -172.42 24.25
C ALA A 375 -115.56 -171.80 25.51
N GLU A 376 -114.32 -172.20 25.84
CA GLU A 376 -113.80 -172.08 27.23
C GLU A 376 -112.97 -170.82 27.56
N LYS A 377 -112.95 -169.79 26.69
CA LYS A 377 -112.25 -168.50 26.98
C LYS A 377 -112.78 -167.73 28.21
N ALA A 378 -113.87 -168.18 28.84
CA ALA A 378 -114.68 -167.36 29.77
C ALA A 378 -114.52 -167.66 31.28
N ARG A 379 -113.64 -168.58 31.73
CA ARG A 379 -113.66 -169.02 33.16
C ARG A 379 -112.36 -168.92 33.98
N GLN A 380 -111.19 -168.77 33.37
CA GLN A 380 -109.91 -168.86 34.09
C GLN A 380 -109.22 -167.50 34.40
N GLU A 381 -109.62 -166.42 33.73
CA GLU A 381 -108.97 -165.10 33.87
C GLU A 381 -109.11 -164.48 35.28
N MET A 382 -110.18 -164.82 36.00
CA MET A 382 -110.55 -164.18 37.27
C MET A 382 -109.68 -164.55 38.48
N LEU A 383 -108.80 -165.57 38.37
CA LEU A 383 -108.04 -166.11 39.51
C LEU A 383 -106.56 -165.68 39.60
N ASN A 384 -105.94 -165.21 38.52
CA ASN A 384 -104.50 -164.90 38.52
C ASN A 384 -104.16 -163.43 38.80
N ASN A 385 -105.07 -162.48 38.58
CA ASN A 385 -104.81 -161.05 38.80
C ASN A 385 -104.40 -160.71 40.24
N MET A 386 -104.80 -161.52 41.23
CA MET A 386 -104.43 -161.34 42.64
C MET A 386 -102.93 -161.55 42.91
N LYS A 387 -102.19 -162.26 42.03
CA LYS A 387 -100.74 -162.53 42.21
C LYS A 387 -99.81 -161.49 41.58
N MET A 388 -100.33 -160.53 40.81
CA MET A 388 -99.48 -159.53 40.15
C MET A 388 -99.10 -158.39 41.10
N VAL A 389 -100.05 -157.93 41.91
CA VAL A 389 -99.92 -156.75 42.80
C VAL A 389 -98.81 -156.92 43.86
N GLU A 390 -98.61 -158.13 44.40
CA GLU A 390 -97.51 -158.39 45.35
C GLU A 390 -96.11 -158.24 44.73
N LYS A 391 -96.00 -158.35 43.40
CA LYS A 391 -94.72 -158.33 42.69
C LYS A 391 -94.23 -156.90 42.43
N GLU A 392 -95.15 -155.97 42.20
CA GLU A 392 -94.87 -154.55 41.95
C GLU A 392 -94.31 -153.84 43.19
N MET A 393 -94.80 -154.21 44.39
CA MET A 393 -94.35 -153.64 45.67
C MET A 393 -92.87 -153.87 45.97
N LYS A 394 -92.25 -154.93 45.43
CA LYS A 394 -90.81 -155.17 45.55
C LYS A 394 -89.98 -154.27 44.62
N ALA A 395 -90.41 -154.07 43.38
CA ALA A 395 -89.68 -153.23 42.41
C ALA A 395 -89.53 -151.77 42.88
N ALA A 396 -90.57 -151.22 43.52
CA ALA A 396 -90.54 -149.85 44.07
C ALA A 396 -89.41 -149.63 45.10
N LYS A 397 -89.06 -150.65 45.90
CA LYS A 397 -87.99 -150.53 46.91
C LYS A 397 -86.58 -150.53 46.32
N GLU A 398 -86.37 -151.19 45.18
CA GLU A 398 -85.06 -151.19 44.49
C GLU A 398 -84.79 -149.87 43.75
N SER A 399 -85.83 -149.18 43.25
CA SER A 399 -85.67 -147.85 42.62
C SER A 399 -85.16 -146.81 43.62
N HIS A 400 -85.83 -146.70 44.78
CA HIS A 400 -85.49 -145.73 45.82
C HIS A 400 -84.04 -145.89 46.33
N TYR A 401 -83.51 -147.13 46.37
CA TYR A 401 -82.11 -147.35 46.76
C TYR A 401 -81.12 -146.79 45.73
N LYS A 402 -81.38 -146.99 44.43
CA LYS A 402 -80.55 -146.45 43.34
C LYS A 402 -80.58 -144.92 43.31
N GLU A 403 -81.77 -144.33 43.41
CA GLU A 403 -81.96 -142.87 43.45
C GLU A 403 -81.21 -142.23 44.65
N SER A 404 -81.19 -142.91 45.80
CA SER A 404 -80.42 -142.46 46.98
C SER A 404 -78.91 -142.53 46.77
N GLN A 405 -78.42 -143.48 45.96
CA GLN A 405 -77.00 -143.61 45.62
C GLN A 405 -76.57 -142.57 44.58
N GLU A 406 -77.44 -142.27 43.61
CA GLU A 406 -77.27 -141.19 42.62
C GLU A 406 -77.17 -139.81 43.29
N LEU A 407 -77.99 -139.56 44.31
CA LEU A 407 -77.97 -138.31 45.09
C LEU A 407 -76.63 -138.06 45.79
N TYR A 408 -75.97 -139.12 46.30
CA TYR A 408 -74.63 -139.02 46.88
C TYR A 408 -73.55 -138.76 45.82
N ARG A 409 -73.71 -139.33 44.61
CA ARG A 409 -72.81 -139.09 43.48
C ARG A 409 -72.82 -137.61 43.08
N LEU A 410 -74.02 -137.03 42.93
CA LEU A 410 -74.23 -135.62 42.57
C LEU A 410 -73.65 -134.64 43.61
N ARG A 411 -73.73 -134.94 44.91
CA ARG A 411 -73.07 -134.14 45.97
C ARG A 411 -71.54 -134.14 45.89
N GLY A 412 -70.93 -135.22 45.38
CA GLY A 412 -69.50 -135.26 45.10
C GLY A 412 -69.10 -134.33 43.94
N GLU A 413 -69.95 -134.26 42.90
CA GLU A 413 -69.77 -133.36 41.75
C GLU A 413 -69.99 -131.89 42.15
N GLU A 414 -70.97 -131.61 43.01
CA GLU A 414 -71.20 -130.29 43.63
C GLU A 414 -69.97 -129.80 44.43
N ALA A 415 -69.40 -130.65 45.29
CA ALA A 415 -68.18 -130.30 46.04
C ALA A 415 -66.98 -130.05 45.12
N THR A 416 -66.86 -130.82 44.04
CA THR A 416 -65.78 -130.68 43.05
C THR A 416 -65.91 -129.38 42.24
N THR A 417 -67.12 -129.02 41.83
CA THR A 417 -67.40 -127.77 41.11
C THR A 417 -67.24 -126.54 42.00
N LEU A 418 -67.61 -126.59 43.28
CA LEU A 418 -67.28 -125.55 44.27
C LEU A 418 -65.76 -125.33 44.40
N GLY A 419 -64.96 -126.40 44.38
CA GLY A 419 -63.50 -126.32 44.33
C GLY A 419 -63.00 -125.58 43.08
N ALA A 420 -63.53 -125.91 41.91
CA ALA A 420 -63.19 -125.25 40.65
C ALA A 420 -63.60 -123.76 40.65
N ILE A 421 -64.76 -123.40 41.21
CA ILE A 421 -65.23 -122.02 41.35
C ILE A 421 -64.29 -121.22 42.27
N SER A 422 -63.83 -121.79 43.38
CA SER A 422 -62.85 -121.16 44.28
C SER A 422 -61.50 -120.89 43.58
N GLY A 423 -61.03 -121.85 42.78
CA GLY A 423 -59.85 -121.67 41.91
C GLY A 423 -60.04 -120.56 40.88
N ALA A 424 -61.19 -120.52 40.21
CA ALA A 424 -61.53 -119.48 39.23
C ALA A 424 -61.64 -118.09 39.88
N GLN A 425 -62.26 -117.96 41.05
CA GLN A 425 -62.31 -116.71 41.81
C GLN A 425 -60.91 -116.21 42.22
N SER A 426 -59.99 -117.13 42.53
CA SER A 426 -58.59 -116.80 42.83
C SER A 426 -57.83 -116.31 41.58
N ALA A 427 -58.07 -116.93 40.42
CA ALA A 427 -57.55 -116.46 39.14
C ALA A 427 -58.11 -115.08 38.75
N ILE A 428 -59.42 -114.85 38.96
CA ILE A 428 -60.07 -113.55 38.74
C ILE A 428 -59.44 -112.45 39.62
N LYS A 429 -59.14 -112.72 40.90
CA LYS A 429 -58.43 -111.75 41.76
C LYS A 429 -57.03 -111.42 41.24
N ASN A 430 -56.27 -112.40 40.75
CA ASN A 430 -54.96 -112.14 40.14
C ASN A 430 -55.07 -111.33 38.85
N LEU A 431 -56.09 -111.59 38.02
CA LEU A 431 -56.36 -110.79 36.82
C LEU A 431 -56.80 -109.36 37.18
N GLN A 432 -57.62 -109.17 38.22
CA GLN A 432 -57.99 -107.84 38.74
C GLN A 432 -56.78 -107.05 39.26
N LEU A 433 -55.83 -107.71 39.95
CA LEU A 433 -54.57 -107.08 40.36
C LEU A 433 -53.69 -106.71 39.16
N GLN A 434 -53.70 -107.50 38.09
CA GLN A 434 -52.96 -107.19 36.87
C GLN A 434 -53.60 -106.05 36.07
N ILE A 435 -54.94 -106.01 36.00
CA ILE A 435 -55.71 -104.87 35.45
C ILE A 435 -55.39 -103.60 36.24
N SER A 436 -55.42 -103.65 37.58
CA SER A 436 -55.09 -102.49 38.42
C SER A 436 -53.67 -101.95 38.22
N LYS A 437 -52.70 -102.79 37.81
CA LYS A 437 -51.36 -102.33 37.43
C LYS A 437 -51.37 -101.64 36.06
N LEU A 438 -52.04 -102.23 35.08
CA LEU A 438 -52.18 -101.65 33.74
C LEU A 438 -52.98 -100.34 33.74
N ASP A 439 -53.97 -100.20 34.63
CA ASP A 439 -54.67 -98.93 34.89
C ASP A 439 -53.73 -97.87 35.46
N GLN A 440 -52.85 -98.23 36.41
CA GLN A 440 -51.82 -97.31 36.94
C GLN A 440 -50.78 -96.93 35.89
N GLU A 441 -50.36 -97.85 35.03
CA GLU A 441 -49.47 -97.56 33.91
C GLU A 441 -50.14 -96.67 32.85
N ARG A 442 -51.43 -96.90 32.53
CA ARG A 442 -52.21 -95.97 31.68
C ARG A 442 -52.32 -94.59 32.30
N GLN A 443 -52.64 -94.50 33.60
CA GLN A 443 -52.72 -93.22 34.32
C GLN A 443 -51.41 -92.44 34.19
N ARG A 444 -50.27 -93.12 34.42
CA ARG A 444 -48.93 -92.55 34.30
C ARG A 444 -48.55 -92.16 32.87
N GLN A 445 -49.01 -92.91 31.87
CA GLN A 445 -48.86 -92.54 30.45
C GLN A 445 -49.73 -91.34 30.07
N GLN A 446 -50.93 -91.19 30.66
CA GLN A 446 -51.78 -90.02 30.48
C GLN A 446 -51.15 -88.78 31.13
N GLU A 447 -50.57 -88.89 32.33
CA GLU A 447 -49.77 -87.82 32.96
C GLU A 447 -48.57 -87.41 32.09
N LEU A 448 -47.88 -88.39 31.49
CA LEU A 448 -46.76 -88.13 30.57
C LEU A 448 -47.23 -87.43 29.28
N LEU A 449 -48.37 -87.84 28.72
CA LEU A 449 -48.99 -87.17 27.56
C LEU A 449 -49.38 -85.74 27.89
N TYR A 450 -50.04 -85.47 29.03
CA TYR A 450 -50.36 -84.11 29.46
C TYR A 450 -49.11 -83.24 29.65
N ALA A 451 -48.01 -83.80 30.16
CA ALA A 451 -46.74 -83.08 30.27
C ALA A 451 -46.13 -82.76 28.89
N VAL A 452 -46.20 -83.69 27.93
CA VAL A 452 -45.76 -83.49 26.54
C VAL A 452 -46.64 -82.49 25.81
N ASP A 453 -47.96 -82.56 25.95
CA ASP A 453 -48.91 -81.60 25.36
C ASP A 453 -48.72 -80.19 25.93
N PHE A 454 -48.46 -80.05 27.23
CA PHE A 454 -48.13 -78.77 27.85
C PHE A 454 -46.81 -78.20 27.30
N GLN A 455 -45.76 -79.02 27.15
CA GLN A 455 -44.52 -78.60 26.49
C GLN A 455 -44.72 -78.26 25.01
N SER A 456 -45.56 -79.02 24.30
CA SER A 456 -45.92 -78.80 22.90
C SER A 456 -46.61 -77.44 22.72
N GLN A 457 -47.63 -77.13 23.54
CA GLN A 457 -48.28 -75.82 23.55
C GLN A 457 -47.31 -74.68 23.92
N LEU A 458 -46.38 -74.92 24.85
CA LEU A 458 -45.34 -73.96 25.20
C LEU A 458 -44.37 -73.69 24.04
N MET A 459 -44.02 -74.73 23.26
CA MET A 459 -43.19 -74.58 22.06
C MET A 459 -43.97 -73.94 20.91
N GLN A 460 -45.23 -74.30 20.69
CA GLN A 460 -46.10 -73.65 19.69
C GLN A 460 -46.21 -72.14 19.97
N ARG A 461 -46.38 -71.72 21.24
CA ARG A 461 -46.33 -70.30 21.63
C ARG A 461 -44.98 -69.62 21.40
N LYS A 462 -43.86 -70.33 21.53
CA LYS A 462 -42.53 -69.79 21.18
C LYS A 462 -42.34 -69.70 19.66
N VAL A 463 -42.75 -70.73 18.92
CA VAL A 463 -42.68 -70.78 17.46
C VAL A 463 -43.53 -69.66 16.84
N ALA A 464 -44.77 -69.45 17.29
CA ALA A 464 -45.62 -68.35 16.83
C ALA A 464 -44.97 -66.95 17.00
N ARG A 465 -44.30 -66.73 18.15
CA ARG A 465 -43.51 -65.50 18.38
C ARG A 465 -42.29 -65.38 17.46
N VAL A 466 -41.62 -66.49 17.14
CA VAL A 466 -40.46 -66.54 16.25
C VAL A 466 -40.87 -66.41 14.77
N SER A 467 -42.04 -66.92 14.39
CA SER A 467 -42.62 -66.78 13.04
C SER A 467 -43.33 -65.44 12.80
N GLY A 468 -43.24 -64.50 13.73
CA GLY A 468 -43.69 -63.12 13.55
C GLY A 468 -45.13 -62.80 13.95
N GLU A 469 -45.88 -63.74 14.54
CA GLU A 469 -47.22 -63.47 15.05
C GLU A 469 -47.16 -62.77 16.42
N ARG A 470 -47.18 -61.44 16.38
CA ARG A 470 -47.38 -60.56 17.54
C ARG A 470 -48.87 -60.36 17.83
N THR A 471 -49.19 -60.03 19.08
CA THR A 471 -50.55 -59.63 19.48
C THR A 471 -51.00 -58.37 18.72
N ILE A 472 -52.31 -58.22 18.54
CA ILE A 472 -52.91 -57.14 17.76
C ILE A 472 -52.49 -55.77 18.32
N GLU A 473 -52.46 -55.63 19.65
CA GLU A 473 -52.03 -54.41 20.36
C GLU A 473 -50.58 -54.02 20.04
N GLU A 474 -49.63 -54.97 20.09
CA GLU A 474 -48.22 -54.73 19.71
C GLU A 474 -48.13 -54.27 18.24
N LYS A 475 -48.96 -54.85 17.36
CA LYS A 475 -48.99 -54.54 15.93
C LYS A 475 -49.57 -53.15 15.64
N GLU A 476 -50.62 -52.74 16.35
CA GLU A 476 -51.16 -51.37 16.31
C GLU A 476 -50.18 -50.35 16.89
N GLU A 477 -49.48 -50.66 17.99
CA GLU A 477 -48.51 -49.75 18.60
C GLU A 477 -47.29 -49.55 17.67
N HIS A 478 -46.81 -50.62 17.02
CA HIS A 478 -45.76 -50.50 16.01
C HIS A 478 -46.21 -49.73 14.77
N ASN A 479 -47.45 -49.93 14.28
CA ASN A 479 -47.99 -49.15 13.17
C ASN A 479 -48.12 -47.66 13.52
N ARG A 480 -48.61 -47.31 14.72
CA ARG A 480 -48.67 -45.91 15.18
C ARG A 480 -47.27 -45.27 15.28
N LYS A 481 -46.26 -46.03 15.72
CA LYS A 481 -44.86 -45.57 15.75
C LYS A 481 -44.30 -45.40 14.34
N ALA A 482 -44.67 -46.26 13.38
CA ALA A 482 -44.34 -46.08 11.97
C ALA A 482 -44.97 -44.80 11.39
N GLU A 483 -46.29 -44.60 11.54
CA GLU A 483 -46.97 -43.38 11.07
C GLU A 483 -46.40 -42.09 11.70
N GLN A 484 -46.01 -42.13 12.99
CA GLN A 484 -45.36 -41.00 13.64
C GLN A 484 -43.96 -40.73 13.08
N LEU A 485 -43.16 -41.77 12.84
CA LEU A 485 -41.82 -41.64 12.24
C LEU A 485 -41.90 -41.21 10.76
N GLU A 486 -42.90 -41.66 10.01
CA GLU A 486 -43.14 -41.22 8.63
C GLU A 486 -43.56 -39.74 8.58
N LYS A 487 -44.45 -39.29 9.49
CA LYS A 487 -44.78 -37.86 9.62
C LYS A 487 -43.56 -37.02 9.98
N GLN A 488 -42.78 -37.43 10.98
CA GLN A 488 -41.54 -36.74 11.36
C GLN A 488 -40.53 -36.72 10.20
N LEU A 489 -40.42 -37.81 9.43
CA LEU A 489 -39.56 -37.87 8.25
C LEU A 489 -40.03 -36.91 7.15
N GLU A 490 -41.34 -36.81 6.89
CA GLU A 490 -41.90 -35.91 5.88
C GLU A 490 -41.83 -34.44 6.31
N GLU A 491 -42.06 -34.15 7.60
CA GLU A 491 -41.80 -32.85 8.21
C GLU A 491 -40.33 -32.43 8.03
N GLN A 492 -39.38 -33.33 8.34
CA GLN A 492 -37.94 -33.08 8.16
C GLN A 492 -37.53 -32.94 6.69
N LYS A 493 -38.11 -33.71 5.76
CA LYS A 493 -37.91 -33.49 4.30
C LYS A 493 -38.42 -32.12 3.88
N SER A 494 -39.59 -31.69 4.38
CA SER A 494 -40.16 -30.38 4.05
C SER A 494 -39.29 -29.23 4.57
N LEU A 495 -38.79 -29.34 5.80
CA LEU A 495 -37.82 -28.42 6.40
C LEU A 495 -36.52 -28.37 5.60
N HIS A 496 -35.97 -29.54 5.20
CA HIS A 496 -34.77 -29.61 4.36
C HIS A 496 -34.99 -28.97 2.99
N ALA A 497 -36.15 -29.16 2.36
CA ALA A 497 -36.50 -28.53 1.09
C ALA A 497 -36.59 -26.99 1.21
N ILE A 498 -37.20 -26.49 2.30
CA ILE A 498 -37.29 -25.05 2.60
C ILE A 498 -35.91 -24.46 2.87
N LEU A 499 -35.08 -25.11 3.71
CA LEU A 499 -33.71 -24.69 4.00
C LEU A 499 -32.84 -24.71 2.74
N GLN A 500 -32.95 -25.75 1.90
CA GLN A 500 -32.20 -25.83 0.65
C GLN A 500 -32.64 -24.76 -0.37
N ALA A 501 -33.92 -24.35 -0.36
CA ALA A 501 -34.40 -23.20 -1.13
C ALA A 501 -33.89 -21.87 -0.57
N GLN A 502 -33.83 -21.70 0.75
CA GLN A 502 -33.23 -20.53 1.39
C GLN A 502 -31.73 -20.42 1.12
N ILE A 503 -30.97 -21.51 1.18
CA ILE A 503 -29.53 -21.55 0.84
C ILE A 503 -29.34 -21.14 -0.63
N LYS A 504 -30.09 -21.73 -1.58
CA LYS A 504 -30.03 -21.35 -3.01
C LYS A 504 -30.37 -19.86 -3.24
N ARG A 505 -31.27 -19.30 -2.43
CA ARG A 505 -31.61 -17.88 -2.47
C ARG A 505 -30.50 -17.00 -1.91
N GLN A 506 -29.93 -17.34 -0.76
CA GLN A 506 -28.79 -16.62 -0.18
C GLN A 506 -27.53 -16.72 -1.05
N ASP A 507 -27.29 -17.85 -1.72
CA ASP A 507 -26.22 -17.99 -2.73
C ASP A 507 -26.41 -17.02 -3.91
N ALA A 508 -27.66 -16.80 -4.34
CA ALA A 508 -27.98 -15.87 -5.42
C ALA A 508 -27.87 -14.40 -4.97
N GLU A 509 -28.34 -14.09 -3.77
CA GLU A 509 -28.22 -12.77 -3.14
C GLU A 509 -26.73 -12.43 -2.87
N LEU A 510 -25.93 -13.39 -2.38
CA LEU A 510 -24.48 -13.27 -2.20
C LEU A 510 -23.76 -13.03 -3.54
N LYS A 511 -24.08 -13.79 -4.60
CA LYS A 511 -23.49 -13.59 -5.94
C LYS A 511 -23.87 -12.25 -6.56
N ASN A 512 -25.07 -11.73 -6.29
CA ASN A 512 -25.42 -10.36 -6.67
C ASN A 512 -24.64 -9.33 -5.85
N SER A 513 -24.52 -9.49 -4.52
CA SER A 513 -23.71 -8.60 -3.68
C SER A 513 -22.22 -8.61 -4.04
N GLN A 514 -21.67 -9.75 -4.47
CA GLN A 514 -20.30 -9.84 -4.98
C GLN A 514 -20.15 -9.11 -6.32
N ARG A 515 -21.15 -9.17 -7.20
CA ARG A 515 -21.16 -8.42 -8.47
C ARG A 515 -21.31 -6.91 -8.27
N THR A 516 -22.18 -6.46 -7.37
CA THR A 516 -22.28 -5.03 -7.05
C THR A 516 -21.02 -4.52 -6.36
N LEU A 517 -20.41 -5.30 -5.45
CA LEU A 517 -19.10 -4.98 -4.87
C LEU A 517 -18.01 -4.87 -5.95
N ALA A 518 -17.97 -5.78 -6.92
CA ALA A 518 -17.00 -5.74 -8.01
C ALA A 518 -17.18 -4.51 -8.93
N ASN A 519 -18.42 -4.16 -9.25
CA ASN A 519 -18.73 -2.93 -9.99
C ASN A 519 -18.31 -1.68 -9.19
N VAL A 520 -18.74 -1.57 -7.93
CA VAL A 520 -18.37 -0.43 -7.06
C VAL A 520 -16.86 -0.30 -6.89
N LYS A 521 -16.10 -1.41 -6.78
CA LYS A 521 -14.63 -1.36 -6.77
C LYS A 521 -14.07 -0.77 -8.06
N LYS A 522 -14.55 -1.24 -9.22
CA LYS A 522 -14.15 -0.72 -10.53
C LYS A 522 -14.51 0.76 -10.70
N ASP A 523 -15.67 1.18 -10.20
CA ASP A 523 -16.13 2.56 -10.25
C ASP A 523 -15.30 3.45 -9.31
N CYS A 524 -14.89 2.94 -8.14
CA CYS A 524 -13.94 3.60 -7.24
C CYS A 524 -12.52 3.69 -7.85
N GLU A 525 -12.05 2.65 -8.54
CA GLU A 525 -10.77 2.67 -9.28
C GLU A 525 -10.81 3.72 -10.40
N GLY A 526 -11.91 3.79 -11.16
CA GLY A 526 -12.14 4.83 -12.17
C GLY A 526 -12.16 6.24 -11.57
N MET A 527 -12.94 6.45 -10.49
CA MET A 527 -12.98 7.72 -9.74
C MET A 527 -11.60 8.12 -9.20
N LYS A 528 -10.80 7.15 -8.75
CA LYS A 528 -9.41 7.39 -8.29
C LYS A 528 -8.52 7.85 -9.45
N THR A 529 -8.60 7.21 -10.62
CA THR A 529 -7.84 7.67 -11.80
C THR A 529 -8.25 9.07 -12.26
N THR A 530 -9.54 9.40 -12.26
CA THR A 530 -9.98 10.77 -12.62
C THR A 530 -9.63 11.80 -11.55
N MET A 531 -9.55 11.40 -10.28
CA MET A 531 -9.04 12.26 -9.20
C MET A 531 -7.55 12.55 -9.38
N GLU A 532 -6.73 11.53 -9.68
CA GLU A 532 -5.30 11.67 -9.97
C GLU A 532 -5.05 12.54 -11.22
N GLU A 533 -5.89 12.41 -12.27
CA GLU A 533 -5.86 13.29 -13.44
C GLU A 533 -6.22 14.74 -13.10
N LEU A 534 -7.25 14.97 -12.28
CA LEU A 534 -7.68 16.30 -11.85
C LEU A 534 -6.67 16.96 -10.88
N GLU A 535 -6.03 16.18 -10.01
CA GLU A 535 -4.91 16.63 -9.17
C GLU A 535 -3.72 17.03 -10.04
N LEU A 536 -3.34 16.21 -11.02
CA LEU A 536 -2.28 16.54 -11.98
C LEU A 536 -2.61 17.84 -12.75
N GLN A 537 -3.83 17.98 -13.27
CA GLN A 537 -4.29 19.21 -13.92
C GLN A 537 -4.23 20.42 -12.97
N ASN A 538 -4.62 20.28 -11.71
CA ASN A 538 -4.49 21.33 -10.70
C ASN A 538 -3.02 21.70 -10.42
N THR A 539 -2.09 20.74 -10.33
CA THR A 539 -0.65 21.07 -10.15
C THR A 539 -0.07 21.79 -11.37
N ILE A 540 -0.49 21.44 -12.59
CA ILE A 540 -0.10 22.12 -13.83
C ILE A 540 -0.68 23.54 -13.86
N MET A 541 -1.97 23.70 -13.53
CA MET A 541 -2.64 25.00 -13.48
C MET A 541 -2.02 25.91 -12.41
N ASN A 542 -1.74 25.38 -11.21
CA ASN A 542 -1.09 26.15 -10.14
C ASN A 542 0.33 26.59 -10.53
N ARG A 543 1.10 25.77 -11.25
CA ARG A 543 2.39 26.18 -11.84
C ARG A 543 2.23 27.26 -12.91
N ALA A 544 1.22 27.17 -13.76
CA ALA A 544 0.92 28.18 -14.77
C ALA A 544 0.50 29.52 -14.13
N VAL A 545 -0.35 29.49 -13.10
CA VAL A 545 -0.76 30.66 -12.32
C VAL A 545 0.45 31.28 -11.60
N ALA A 546 1.29 30.48 -10.93
CA ALA A 546 2.51 30.98 -10.28
C ALA A 546 3.46 31.65 -11.29
N LYS A 547 3.58 31.10 -12.51
CA LYS A 547 4.33 31.76 -13.59
C LYS A 547 3.69 33.08 -14.01
N VAL A 548 2.37 33.12 -14.25
CA VAL A 548 1.66 34.35 -14.63
C VAL A 548 1.74 35.43 -13.55
N VAL A 549 1.76 35.06 -12.26
CA VAL A 549 2.01 35.99 -11.15
C VAL A 549 3.42 36.58 -11.24
N LYS A 550 4.45 35.75 -11.46
CA LYS A 550 5.84 36.22 -11.64
C LYS A 550 6.01 37.08 -12.90
N ASP A 551 5.46 36.66 -14.04
CA ASP A 551 5.48 37.41 -15.30
C ASP A 551 4.78 38.78 -15.13
N LYS A 552 3.73 38.86 -14.29
CA LYS A 552 3.04 40.12 -13.90
C LYS A 552 3.89 40.98 -12.95
N GLU A 553 4.55 40.38 -11.96
CA GLU A 553 5.42 41.10 -11.00
C GLU A 553 6.63 41.72 -11.72
N GLU A 554 7.26 40.99 -12.66
CA GLU A 554 8.30 41.52 -13.54
C GLU A 554 7.77 42.67 -14.41
N SER A 555 6.56 42.54 -14.96
CA SER A 555 5.91 43.60 -15.73
C SER A 555 5.61 44.86 -14.89
N LEU A 556 5.21 44.70 -13.63
CA LEU A 556 5.00 45.81 -12.69
C LEU A 556 6.31 46.49 -12.30
N MET A 557 7.38 45.72 -12.08
CA MET A 557 8.72 46.26 -11.84
C MET A 557 9.22 47.05 -13.05
N GLN A 558 9.05 46.53 -14.28
CA GLN A 558 9.38 47.26 -15.52
C GLN A 558 8.57 48.55 -15.66
N HIS A 559 7.26 48.51 -15.38
CA HIS A 559 6.41 49.70 -15.36
C HIS A 559 6.91 50.76 -14.37
N ASP A 560 7.25 50.37 -13.13
CA ASP A 560 7.71 51.34 -12.14
C ASP A 560 9.15 51.85 -12.41
N ILE A 561 10.02 51.06 -13.06
CA ILE A 561 11.28 51.54 -13.64
C ILE A 561 11.02 52.61 -14.71
N LEU A 562 10.13 52.34 -15.68
CA LEU A 562 9.75 53.31 -16.71
C LEU A 562 9.12 54.57 -16.12
N LYS A 563 8.35 54.45 -15.04
CA LYS A 563 7.73 55.56 -14.30
C LYS A 563 8.77 56.39 -13.52
N LEU A 564 9.84 55.78 -13.01
CA LEU A 564 11.00 56.49 -12.47
C LEU A 564 11.79 57.20 -13.58
N GLU A 565 11.97 56.58 -14.74
CA GLU A 565 12.60 57.22 -15.90
C GLU A 565 11.76 58.41 -16.43
N VAL A 566 10.43 58.28 -16.53
CA VAL A 566 9.54 59.38 -16.88
C VAL A 566 9.61 60.52 -15.85
N LYS A 567 9.78 60.22 -14.55
CA LYS A 567 10.06 61.25 -13.52
C LYS A 567 11.42 61.92 -13.76
N ARG A 568 12.48 61.14 -14.01
CA ARG A 568 13.85 61.63 -14.31
C ARG A 568 13.85 62.56 -15.52
N LEU A 569 13.21 62.15 -16.62
CA LEU A 569 13.08 62.94 -17.85
C LEU A 569 12.24 64.20 -17.63
N LYS A 570 11.17 64.15 -16.82
CA LYS A 570 10.39 65.34 -16.45
C LYS A 570 11.20 66.33 -15.61
N GLN A 571 12.03 65.87 -14.67
CA GLN A 571 12.89 66.74 -13.87
C GLN A 571 14.05 67.32 -14.70
N GLN A 572 14.63 66.53 -15.61
CA GLN A 572 15.58 67.04 -16.59
C GLN A 572 14.94 68.11 -17.48
N LEU A 573 13.71 67.87 -17.97
CA LEU A 573 12.96 68.85 -18.76
C LEU A 573 12.65 70.12 -17.94
N SER A 574 12.19 70.01 -16.69
CA SER A 574 11.92 71.19 -15.85
C SER A 574 13.18 72.02 -15.63
N SER A 575 14.29 71.38 -15.27
CA SER A 575 15.58 72.07 -15.13
C SER A 575 16.04 72.71 -16.44
N LYS A 576 15.78 72.11 -17.60
CA LYS A 576 16.09 72.72 -18.91
C LYS A 576 15.18 73.91 -19.22
N THR A 577 13.89 73.87 -18.86
CA THR A 577 13.00 75.03 -19.00
C THR A 577 13.31 76.15 -18.00
N GLU A 578 13.71 75.84 -16.78
CA GLU A 578 14.18 76.81 -15.78
C GLU A 578 15.47 77.50 -16.24
N ASN A 579 16.44 76.72 -16.75
CA ASN A 579 17.65 77.25 -17.36
C ASN A 579 17.34 78.13 -18.58
N LEU A 580 16.47 77.68 -19.49
CA LEU A 580 16.06 78.46 -20.66
C LEU A 580 15.39 79.77 -20.26
N TYR A 581 14.46 79.75 -19.30
CA TYR A 581 13.82 80.96 -18.77
C TYR A 581 14.83 81.91 -18.12
N SER A 582 15.83 81.39 -17.39
CA SER A 582 16.91 82.21 -16.82
C SER A 582 17.79 82.87 -17.90
N LEU A 583 18.03 82.17 -19.02
CA LEU A 583 18.79 82.67 -20.16
C LEU A 583 17.98 83.69 -20.99
N GLU A 584 16.68 83.49 -21.16
CA GLU A 584 15.78 84.47 -21.78
C GLU A 584 15.66 85.74 -20.95
N ASN A 585 15.50 85.62 -19.62
CA ASN A 585 15.49 86.74 -18.70
C ASN A 585 16.85 87.49 -18.72
N ARG A 586 17.98 86.78 -18.65
CA ARG A 586 19.31 87.39 -18.78
C ARG A 586 19.53 88.05 -20.15
N LYS A 587 19.00 87.48 -21.24
CA LYS A 587 19.02 88.09 -22.57
C LYS A 587 18.20 89.39 -22.59
N GLN A 588 17.00 89.40 -22.01
CA GLN A 588 16.16 90.60 -21.91
C GLN A 588 16.83 91.69 -21.08
N GLN A 589 17.44 91.34 -19.94
CA GLN A 589 18.22 92.27 -19.10
C GLN A 589 19.41 92.86 -19.87
N LEU A 590 20.17 92.03 -20.59
CA LEU A 590 21.28 92.50 -21.42
C LEU A 590 20.81 93.36 -22.59
N GLN A 591 19.67 93.04 -23.21
CA GLN A 591 19.10 93.87 -24.28
C GLN A 591 18.67 95.24 -23.74
N ILE A 592 17.94 95.29 -22.62
CA ILE A 592 17.54 96.56 -21.97
C ILE A 592 18.78 97.38 -21.61
N SER A 593 19.80 96.76 -21.00
CA SER A 593 21.05 97.42 -20.65
C SER A 593 21.83 97.92 -21.88
N MET A 594 21.79 97.23 -23.01
CA MET A 594 22.32 97.72 -24.28
C MET A 594 21.50 98.90 -24.83
N GLU A 595 20.17 98.81 -24.83
CA GLU A 595 19.28 99.89 -25.27
C GLU A 595 19.36 101.14 -24.37
N GLU A 596 19.72 100.99 -23.09
CA GLU A 596 20.07 102.09 -22.18
C GLU A 596 21.44 102.66 -22.56
N ARG A 597 22.45 101.81 -22.74
CA ARG A 597 23.82 102.23 -23.06
C ARG A 597 23.94 102.92 -24.42
N GLU A 598 23.17 102.50 -25.42
CA GLU A 598 23.05 103.17 -26.71
C GLU A 598 22.48 104.59 -26.56
N LYS A 599 21.45 104.78 -25.72
CA LYS A 599 20.86 106.10 -25.42
C LYS A 599 21.83 106.99 -24.62
N GLU A 600 22.58 106.43 -23.67
CA GLU A 600 23.66 107.16 -22.99
C GLU A 600 24.73 107.64 -23.98
N ILE A 601 25.17 106.78 -24.90
CA ILE A 601 26.14 107.12 -25.95
C ILE A 601 25.57 108.16 -26.92
N GLU A 602 24.28 108.06 -27.29
CA GLU A 602 23.59 109.04 -28.13
C GLU A 602 23.58 110.42 -27.46
N VAL A 603 23.11 110.52 -26.20
CA VAL A 603 23.09 111.78 -25.43
C VAL A 603 24.51 112.35 -25.24
N HIS A 604 25.50 111.52 -24.92
CA HIS A 604 26.90 111.98 -24.85
C HIS A 604 27.40 112.50 -26.21
N THR A 605 27.00 111.85 -27.32
CA THR A 605 27.35 112.29 -28.68
C THR A 605 26.66 113.61 -29.04
N GLU A 606 25.41 113.82 -28.63
CA GLU A 606 24.71 115.09 -28.80
C GLU A 606 25.36 116.23 -27.99
N VAL A 607 25.75 115.96 -26.75
CA VAL A 607 26.50 116.92 -25.91
C VAL A 607 27.84 117.28 -26.55
N LEU A 608 28.58 116.31 -27.09
CA LEU A 608 29.83 116.57 -27.83
C LEU A 608 29.58 117.36 -29.12
N ARG A 609 28.50 117.08 -29.87
CA ARG A 609 28.08 117.88 -31.03
C ARG A 609 27.62 119.30 -30.66
N ALA A 610 27.14 119.53 -29.44
CA ALA A 610 26.80 120.87 -28.94
C ALA A 610 28.06 121.64 -28.52
N GLN A 611 28.98 120.98 -27.80
CA GLN A 611 30.29 121.55 -27.43
C GLN A 611 31.13 121.92 -28.66
N LEU A 612 31.14 121.07 -29.70
CA LEU A 612 31.83 121.35 -30.96
C LEU A 612 31.28 122.62 -31.63
N ARG A 613 29.95 122.75 -31.74
CA ARG A 613 29.31 123.95 -32.30
C ARG A 613 29.64 125.22 -31.51
N ALA A 614 29.57 125.17 -30.18
CA ALA A 614 29.95 126.30 -29.33
C ALA A 614 31.43 126.71 -29.51
N ALA A 615 32.33 125.73 -29.67
CA ALA A 615 33.75 125.98 -29.96
C ALA A 615 33.97 126.55 -31.37
N GLU A 616 33.17 126.15 -32.36
CA GLU A 616 33.20 126.73 -33.71
C GLU A 616 32.65 128.16 -33.75
N GLU A 617 31.61 128.47 -32.96
CA GLU A 617 31.05 129.81 -32.79
C GLU A 617 32.05 130.77 -32.12
N GLU A 618 32.69 130.36 -31.01
CA GLU A 618 33.74 131.17 -30.38
C GLU A 618 34.98 131.32 -31.29
N LYS A 619 35.37 130.27 -32.04
CA LYS A 619 36.42 130.37 -33.07
C LYS A 619 36.07 131.37 -34.16
N HIS A 620 34.81 131.43 -34.60
CA HIS A 620 34.33 132.38 -35.59
C HIS A 620 34.36 133.82 -35.05
N LYS A 621 33.88 134.02 -33.82
CA LYS A 621 33.91 135.29 -33.08
C LYS A 621 35.35 135.82 -32.90
N VAL A 622 36.29 134.98 -32.48
CA VAL A 622 37.73 135.35 -32.39
C VAL A 622 38.32 135.68 -33.77
N ALA A 623 37.88 135.01 -34.85
CA ALA A 623 38.30 135.35 -36.20
C ALA A 623 37.78 136.73 -36.66
N ILE A 624 36.57 137.13 -36.25
CA ILE A 624 36.02 138.47 -36.47
C ILE A 624 36.84 139.52 -35.69
N GLU A 625 37.06 139.32 -34.39
CA GLU A 625 37.88 140.24 -33.58
C GLU A 625 39.30 140.41 -34.13
N LEU A 626 39.90 139.33 -34.65
CA LEU A 626 41.20 139.37 -35.32
C LEU A 626 41.17 140.22 -36.59
N ALA A 627 40.09 140.16 -37.38
CA ALA A 627 39.91 140.97 -38.58
C ALA A 627 39.76 142.46 -38.23
N GLU A 628 38.95 142.80 -37.22
CA GLU A 628 38.83 144.17 -36.72
C GLU A 628 40.15 144.74 -36.23
N ARG A 629 40.91 143.98 -35.42
CA ARG A 629 42.23 144.39 -34.94
C ARG A 629 43.24 144.59 -36.08
N LYS A 630 43.22 143.74 -37.12
CA LYS A 630 44.03 143.93 -38.33
C LYS A 630 43.68 145.24 -39.05
N GLN A 631 42.40 145.57 -39.20
CA GLN A 631 41.95 146.83 -39.80
C GLN A 631 42.35 148.06 -38.96
N LYS A 632 42.35 147.92 -37.63
CA LYS A 632 42.79 148.97 -36.69
C LYS A 632 44.32 149.17 -36.72
N ILE A 633 45.10 148.13 -36.96
CA ILE A 633 46.55 148.22 -37.19
C ILE A 633 46.85 148.88 -38.56
N PHE A 634 46.13 148.51 -39.62
CA PHE A 634 46.29 149.12 -40.95
C PHE A 634 46.06 150.63 -40.91
N THR A 635 44.97 151.08 -40.28
CA THR A 635 44.65 152.51 -40.13
C THR A 635 45.62 153.28 -39.21
N LEU A 636 46.33 152.61 -38.31
CA LEU A 636 47.42 153.21 -37.53
C LEU A 636 48.72 153.35 -38.35
N LYS A 637 49.09 152.35 -39.16
CA LYS A 637 50.28 152.44 -40.04
C LYS A 637 50.17 153.60 -41.01
N SER A 638 49.04 153.74 -41.70
CA SER A 638 48.81 154.86 -42.62
C SER A 638 48.84 156.24 -41.95
N LYS A 639 48.69 156.34 -40.63
CA LYS A 639 48.92 157.60 -39.88
C LYS A 639 50.39 157.83 -39.58
N TYR A 640 51.16 156.80 -39.23
CA TYR A 640 52.59 156.90 -38.94
C TYR A 640 53.42 157.36 -40.15
N ASP A 641 53.16 156.78 -41.32
CA ASP A 641 53.92 157.09 -42.55
C ASP A 641 53.71 158.55 -43.02
N ASN A 642 52.55 159.14 -42.70
CA ASN A 642 52.22 160.56 -42.92
C ASN A 642 52.89 161.54 -41.92
N VAL A 643 53.48 161.04 -40.83
CA VAL A 643 54.22 161.84 -39.85
C VAL A 643 55.72 161.80 -40.14
N MET A 644 56.26 160.60 -40.40
CA MET A 644 57.68 160.41 -40.70
C MET A 644 58.17 161.15 -41.95
N SER A 645 57.26 161.45 -42.88
CA SER A 645 57.54 162.15 -44.14
C SER A 645 57.73 163.68 -44.03
N LYS A 646 57.74 164.26 -42.81
CA LYS A 646 57.80 165.73 -42.60
C LYS A 646 59.01 166.29 -41.84
N VAL A 647 59.99 165.48 -41.38
CA VAL A 647 60.85 165.90 -40.24
C VAL A 647 62.38 165.72 -40.41
N LYS A 648 62.98 165.76 -41.63
CA LYS A 648 64.48 165.73 -41.76
C LYS A 648 65.10 166.46 -42.99
N LYS A 649 66.01 167.41 -42.72
CA LYS A 649 67.31 167.69 -43.41
C LYS A 649 67.97 169.01 -42.90
N GLU A 650 69.16 168.97 -42.27
CA GLU A 650 70.03 170.13 -41.91
C GLU A 650 71.49 169.75 -41.56
N GLU A 651 72.47 170.65 -41.83
CA GLU A 651 73.92 170.71 -41.47
C GLU A 651 74.39 172.20 -41.65
N GLY A 652 75.50 172.86 -41.19
CA GLY A 652 76.75 172.71 -40.38
C GLY A 652 77.71 173.91 -40.71
N GLU A 653 78.85 174.34 -40.09
CA GLU A 653 79.61 174.11 -38.83
C GLU A 653 80.80 175.16 -38.69
N GLN A 654 81.56 175.22 -37.56
CA GLN A 654 82.95 175.75 -37.34
C GLN A 654 83.29 177.21 -36.86
N LEU A 655 84.56 177.41 -36.40
CA LEU A 655 85.12 178.52 -35.55
C LEU A 655 86.60 178.89 -35.89
N SER A 656 87.18 179.99 -35.33
CA SER A 656 88.58 180.43 -35.64
C SER A 656 89.35 181.24 -34.55
N GLN A 657 90.48 181.87 -34.92
CA GLN A 657 91.74 182.00 -34.15
C GLN A 657 92.21 183.45 -33.87
N ALA A 658 92.36 183.87 -32.59
CA ALA A 658 92.92 185.19 -32.22
C ALA A 658 93.70 185.28 -30.87
N HIS A 659 93.91 184.17 -30.16
CA HIS A 659 94.17 184.18 -28.71
C HIS A 659 95.55 184.69 -28.23
N TYR A 660 96.61 184.59 -29.04
CA TYR A 660 97.97 184.47 -28.50
C TYR A 660 98.85 185.74 -28.39
N MET A 661 98.43 186.90 -28.90
CA MET A 661 99.29 188.11 -28.89
C MET A 661 99.03 189.10 -27.74
N ILE A 662 97.84 189.12 -27.14
CA ILE A 662 97.49 190.12 -26.11
C ILE A 662 97.97 189.69 -24.71
N LYS A 663 97.96 188.38 -24.42
CA LYS A 663 98.12 187.84 -23.07
C LYS A 663 99.48 188.14 -22.40
N ALA A 664 100.56 188.23 -23.19
CA ALA A 664 101.92 188.43 -22.68
C ALA A 664 102.19 189.81 -22.08
N ALA A 665 101.33 190.82 -22.32
CA ALA A 665 101.59 192.19 -21.89
C ALA A 665 100.99 192.53 -20.51
N GLN A 666 99.88 191.90 -20.13
CA GLN A 666 99.08 192.31 -18.97
C GLN A 666 99.51 191.64 -17.65
N GLU A 667 100.06 190.42 -17.71
CA GLU A 667 100.38 189.62 -16.52
C GLU A 667 101.50 190.21 -15.62
N LYS A 668 102.22 191.24 -16.09
CA LYS A 668 103.35 191.84 -15.35
C LYS A 668 102.95 192.93 -14.34
N GLU A 669 101.79 193.58 -14.48
CA GLU A 669 101.38 194.68 -13.59
C GLU A 669 100.43 194.22 -12.47
N GLU A 670 99.60 193.20 -12.69
CA GLU A 670 98.67 192.69 -11.68
C GLU A 670 99.36 192.10 -10.43
N LEU A 671 100.57 191.55 -10.62
CA LEU A 671 101.27 190.77 -9.60
C LEU A 671 101.70 191.58 -8.37
N GLN A 672 101.85 192.90 -8.48
CA GLN A 672 102.26 193.75 -7.35
C GLN A 672 101.09 194.29 -6.52
N ARG A 673 99.87 194.38 -7.08
CA ARG A 673 98.67 194.79 -6.32
C ARG A 673 97.98 193.64 -5.58
N ARG A 674 98.19 192.39 -5.99
CA ARG A 674 97.60 191.21 -5.31
C ARG A 674 98.27 190.86 -3.97
N GLY A 675 99.41 191.44 -3.63
CA GLY A 675 100.10 191.20 -2.34
C GLY A 675 99.30 191.77 -1.16
N ASP A 676 99.16 193.09 -1.11
CA ASP A 676 98.56 193.83 0.01
C ASP A 676 97.11 193.40 0.34
N GLU A 677 96.39 192.88 -0.66
CA GLU A 677 95.02 192.39 -0.55
C GLU A 677 94.87 190.99 0.11
N LEU A 678 95.95 190.24 0.33
CA LEU A 678 95.90 188.87 0.87
C LEU A 678 96.05 188.83 2.40
N ASP A 679 96.95 189.63 2.98
CA ASP A 679 97.19 189.68 4.43
C ASP A 679 95.91 190.05 5.22
N ASP A 680 95.09 190.93 4.66
CA ASP A 680 93.86 191.42 5.29
C ASP A 680 92.66 190.44 5.15
N LYS A 681 92.83 189.37 4.36
CA LYS A 681 91.89 188.24 4.26
C LYS A 681 92.25 187.13 5.26
N ILE A 682 93.54 186.87 5.50
CA ILE A 682 94.01 185.84 6.46
C ILE A 682 93.43 186.07 7.86
N ARG A 683 93.49 187.32 8.36
CA ARG A 683 93.00 187.70 9.70
C ARG A 683 91.49 187.49 9.95
N ARG A 684 90.69 187.27 8.89
CA ARG A 684 89.25 186.97 9.00
C ARG A 684 89.01 185.45 9.12
N ALA A 685 89.68 184.65 8.29
CA ALA A 685 89.56 183.20 8.31
C ALA A 685 89.90 182.58 9.68
N GLU A 686 90.90 183.12 10.39
CA GLU A 686 91.30 182.67 11.73
C GLU A 686 90.21 182.79 12.81
N LYS A 687 89.17 183.61 12.61
CA LYS A 687 88.02 183.71 13.51
C LYS A 687 86.92 182.71 13.14
N GLU A 688 86.67 182.51 11.86
CA GLU A 688 85.61 181.62 11.36
C GLU A 688 85.91 180.14 11.66
N ILE A 689 87.18 179.74 11.60
CA ILE A 689 87.64 178.38 11.97
C ILE A 689 87.22 178.01 13.40
N ARG A 690 87.39 178.92 14.38
CA ARG A 690 87.08 178.65 15.80
C ARG A 690 85.58 178.47 16.07
N SER A 691 84.71 179.10 15.26
CA SER A 691 83.26 178.84 15.33
C SER A 691 82.87 177.48 14.76
N LEU A 692 83.60 176.97 13.77
CA LEU A 692 83.32 175.69 13.11
C LEU A 692 83.79 174.48 13.94
N GLU A 693 84.86 174.61 14.73
CA GLU A 693 85.29 173.55 15.67
C GLU A 693 84.20 173.24 16.72
N ASN A 694 83.55 174.28 17.27
CA ASN A 694 82.48 174.10 18.25
C ASN A 694 81.23 173.40 17.68
N THR A 695 80.81 173.74 16.45
CA THR A 695 79.65 173.09 15.83
C THR A 695 79.95 171.63 15.44
N LEU A 696 81.19 171.33 15.03
CA LEU A 696 81.63 169.96 14.77
C LEU A 696 81.59 169.10 16.04
N GLY A 697 82.05 169.62 17.17
CA GLY A 697 82.08 168.91 18.46
C GLY A 697 80.71 168.40 18.92
N HIS A 698 79.67 169.23 18.82
CA HIS A 698 78.29 168.83 19.14
C HIS A 698 77.75 167.73 18.20
N LEU A 699 78.14 167.76 16.93
CA LEU A 699 77.66 166.83 15.91
C LEU A 699 78.29 165.42 16.09
N VAL A 700 79.58 165.36 16.46
CA VAL A 700 80.29 164.10 16.75
C VAL A 700 79.67 163.37 17.95
N GLN A 701 79.46 164.05 19.08
CA GLN A 701 78.88 163.42 20.29
C GLN A 701 77.48 162.82 20.03
N ARG A 702 76.64 163.49 19.22
CA ARG A 702 75.27 163.02 18.97
C ARG A 702 75.22 161.87 17.96
N ASN A 703 76.10 161.84 16.96
CA ASN A 703 76.24 160.69 16.07
C ASN A 703 76.71 159.43 16.81
N GLN A 704 77.55 159.57 17.83
CA GLN A 704 78.02 158.43 18.62
C GLN A 704 76.88 157.75 19.39
N LYS A 705 76.02 158.52 20.07
CA LYS A 705 74.82 157.99 20.76
C LYS A 705 73.83 157.29 19.82
N PHE A 706 73.62 157.82 18.61
CA PHE A 706 72.76 157.14 17.62
C PHE A 706 73.33 155.78 17.18
N LYS A 707 74.66 155.64 17.12
CA LYS A 707 75.31 154.39 16.73
C LYS A 707 75.22 153.33 17.82
N GLU A 708 75.35 153.73 19.09
CA GLU A 708 75.22 152.84 20.26
C GLU A 708 73.80 152.23 20.33
N ASN A 709 72.75 153.04 20.14
CA ASN A 709 71.35 152.57 20.11
C ASN A 709 71.01 151.61 18.95
N LEU A 710 71.84 151.52 17.91
CA LEU A 710 71.61 150.66 16.74
C LEU A 710 72.33 149.30 16.81
N GLN A 711 73.16 149.04 17.84
CA GLN A 711 73.90 147.78 17.96
C GLN A 711 73.21 146.73 18.85
N THR A 712 72.25 147.12 19.70
CA THR A 712 71.58 146.24 20.66
C THR A 712 70.53 145.31 20.05
N THR A 713 70.02 145.60 18.85
CA THR A 713 68.95 144.83 18.19
C THR A 713 69.42 143.54 17.50
N ASN A 714 70.73 143.34 17.34
CA ASN A 714 71.29 142.31 16.43
C ASN A 714 71.41 140.89 17.04
N LEU A 715 70.69 140.62 18.14
CA LEU A 715 70.81 139.40 18.96
C LEU A 715 69.74 138.32 18.65
N GLN A 716 68.75 138.60 17.81
CA GLN A 716 67.59 137.70 17.60
C GLN A 716 67.84 136.57 16.57
N ASN A 717 68.83 136.69 15.69
CA ASN A 717 69.01 135.81 14.51
C ASN A 717 69.52 134.38 14.81
N GLN A 718 69.47 133.91 16.06
CA GLN A 718 70.00 132.59 16.45
C GLN A 718 68.97 131.46 16.31
N SER A 719 67.66 131.76 16.39
CA SER A 719 66.59 130.76 16.38
C SER A 719 66.35 130.10 15.01
N GLU A 720 66.53 130.84 13.91
CA GLU A 720 66.20 130.39 12.55
C GLU A 720 67.11 129.24 12.05
N VAL A 721 68.26 129.03 12.70
CA VAL A 721 69.27 128.04 12.29
C VAL A 721 68.91 126.63 12.75
N GLU A 722 68.15 126.49 13.84
CA GLU A 722 67.83 125.19 14.44
C GLU A 722 66.64 124.51 13.73
N GLU A 723 65.58 125.26 13.39
CA GLU A 723 64.39 124.72 12.71
C GLU A 723 64.75 124.01 11.40
N LYS A 724 65.66 124.61 10.61
CA LYS A 724 66.12 124.08 9.31
C LYS A 724 66.64 122.64 9.42
N GLN A 725 67.33 122.29 10.51
CA GLN A 725 67.97 120.98 10.65
C GLN A 725 66.93 119.87 10.81
N THR A 726 65.85 120.13 11.56
CA THR A 726 64.79 119.14 11.83
C THR A 726 64.03 118.71 10.57
N LEU A 727 63.82 119.65 9.63
CA LEU A 727 63.13 119.39 8.36
C LEU A 727 63.95 118.52 7.40
N GLU A 728 65.28 118.63 7.41
CA GLU A 728 66.14 117.80 6.56
C GLU A 728 66.15 116.32 6.97
N GLU A 729 65.94 116.01 8.26
CA GLU A 729 65.88 114.63 8.75
C GLU A 729 64.55 113.94 8.40
N GLN A 730 63.42 114.62 8.58
CA GLN A 730 62.09 114.09 8.24
C GLN A 730 61.99 113.70 6.75
N SER A 731 62.60 114.50 5.87
CA SER A 731 62.68 114.24 4.43
C SER A 731 63.42 112.93 4.10
N ARG A 732 64.47 112.57 4.85
CA ARG A 732 65.22 111.32 4.62
C ARG A 732 64.39 110.10 5.01
N ALA A 733 63.72 110.13 6.16
CA ALA A 733 62.90 109.02 6.65
C ALA A 733 61.75 108.65 5.69
N ALA A 734 61.09 109.65 5.09
CA ALA A 734 60.02 109.42 4.12
C ALA A 734 60.50 108.69 2.85
N ASN A 735 61.71 109.01 2.37
CA ASN A 735 62.28 108.43 1.15
C ASN A 735 62.63 106.94 1.30
N GLU A 736 63.10 106.50 2.49
CA GLU A 736 63.33 105.06 2.73
C GLU A 736 62.06 104.22 2.65
N VAL A 737 60.94 104.73 3.17
CA VAL A 737 59.65 104.03 3.14
C VAL A 737 59.14 103.90 1.70
N LEU A 738 59.32 104.95 0.89
CA LEU A 738 58.99 104.93 -0.54
C LEU A 738 59.80 103.85 -1.29
N PHE A 739 61.11 103.76 -1.03
CA PHE A 739 61.98 102.76 -1.67
C PHE A 739 61.56 101.33 -1.33
N LYS A 740 61.26 101.05 -0.05
CA LYS A 740 60.79 99.74 0.43
C LYS A 740 59.49 99.32 -0.27
N LYS A 741 58.52 100.24 -0.44
CA LYS A 741 57.26 99.95 -1.16
C LYS A 741 57.47 99.69 -2.67
N LYS A 742 58.33 100.47 -3.34
CA LYS A 742 58.64 100.24 -4.77
C LYS A 742 59.25 98.86 -5.03
N LYS A 743 60.11 98.36 -4.12
CA LYS A 743 60.69 97.01 -4.26
C LYS A 743 59.64 95.91 -4.21
N VAL A 744 58.70 95.97 -3.27
CA VAL A 744 57.63 94.95 -3.13
C VAL A 744 56.70 94.95 -4.35
N LEU A 745 56.34 96.13 -4.85
CA LEU A 745 55.47 96.27 -6.01
C LEU A 745 56.07 95.60 -7.27
N ALA A 746 57.37 95.81 -7.53
CA ALA A 746 58.06 95.18 -8.64
C ALA A 746 58.16 93.64 -8.54
N GLN A 747 58.13 93.06 -7.34
CA GLN A 747 58.10 91.60 -7.16
C GLN A 747 56.72 91.03 -7.53
N ILE A 748 55.64 91.70 -7.10
CA ILE A 748 54.25 91.30 -7.42
C ILE A 748 53.98 91.42 -8.93
N GLU A 749 54.51 92.47 -9.58
CA GLU A 749 54.44 92.62 -11.04
C GLU A 749 55.15 91.49 -11.79
N GLN A 750 56.30 91.00 -11.28
CA GLN A 750 56.98 89.84 -11.87
C GLN A 750 56.19 88.54 -11.68
N GLU A 751 55.72 88.26 -10.46
CA GLU A 751 54.93 87.06 -10.14
C GLU A 751 53.67 86.97 -11.01
N ALA A 752 52.95 88.09 -11.18
CA ALA A 752 51.78 88.17 -12.05
C ALA A 752 52.11 87.89 -13.54
N GLN A 753 53.25 88.37 -14.05
CA GLN A 753 53.67 88.12 -15.43
C GLN A 753 54.09 86.66 -15.65
N GLU A 754 54.73 86.02 -14.67
CA GLU A 754 55.08 84.60 -14.75
C GLU A 754 53.83 83.70 -14.81
N ASP A 755 52.78 84.00 -14.04
CA ASP A 755 51.52 83.25 -14.09
C ASP A 755 50.70 83.52 -15.36
N VAL A 756 50.73 84.73 -15.93
CA VAL A 756 50.17 85.01 -17.27
C VAL A 756 50.85 84.15 -18.34
N ASN A 757 52.18 84.06 -18.32
CA ASN A 757 52.92 83.24 -19.28
C ASN A 757 52.55 81.74 -19.16
N ARG A 758 52.46 81.21 -17.94
CA ARG A 758 51.99 79.83 -17.67
C ARG A 758 50.58 79.57 -18.19
N PHE A 759 49.67 80.55 -18.04
CA PHE A 759 48.31 80.43 -18.56
C PHE A 759 48.28 80.34 -20.09
N GLU A 760 49.06 81.17 -20.80
CA GLU A 760 49.15 81.07 -22.25
C GLU A 760 49.75 79.73 -22.74
N GLU A 761 50.76 79.20 -22.05
CA GLU A 761 51.34 77.89 -22.37
C GLU A 761 50.33 76.75 -22.20
N LEU A 762 49.58 76.74 -21.10
CA LEU A 762 48.49 75.79 -20.88
C LEU A 762 47.37 75.94 -21.92
N GLN A 763 47.00 77.17 -22.28
CA GLN A 763 45.97 77.41 -23.29
C GLN A 763 46.39 76.90 -24.68
N ARG A 764 47.64 77.13 -25.09
CA ARG A 764 48.22 76.57 -26.33
C ARG A 764 48.24 75.04 -26.31
N SER A 765 48.65 74.44 -25.18
CA SER A 765 48.65 72.99 -25.02
C SER A 765 47.24 72.39 -25.09
N MET A 766 46.23 73.09 -24.57
CA MET A 766 44.84 72.64 -24.62
C MET A 766 44.27 72.72 -26.05
N GLN A 767 44.55 73.80 -26.78
CA GLN A 767 44.17 73.95 -28.18
C GLN A 767 44.77 72.83 -29.05
N HIS A 768 46.06 72.52 -28.86
CA HIS A 768 46.70 71.44 -29.63
C HIS A 768 46.13 70.04 -29.31
N LEU A 769 45.71 69.80 -28.06
CA LEU A 769 44.99 68.58 -27.69
C LEU A 769 43.58 68.52 -28.29
N GLU A 770 42.87 69.65 -28.38
CA GLU A 770 41.58 69.74 -29.07
C GLU A 770 41.72 69.48 -30.58
N GLU A 771 42.78 69.99 -31.23
CA GLU A 771 43.12 69.69 -32.63
C GLU A 771 43.36 68.18 -32.84
N GLN A 772 44.24 67.56 -32.05
CA GLN A 772 44.50 66.11 -32.12
C GLN A 772 43.23 65.27 -31.90
N VAL A 773 42.38 65.65 -30.94
CA VAL A 773 41.10 64.96 -30.69
C VAL A 773 40.14 65.10 -31.88
N ASN A 774 40.09 66.26 -32.53
CA ASN A 774 39.28 66.47 -33.73
C ASN A 774 39.80 65.65 -34.92
N GLU A 775 41.11 65.59 -35.15
CA GLU A 775 41.72 64.76 -36.20
C GLU A 775 41.44 63.27 -35.99
N LEU A 776 41.67 62.75 -34.77
CA LEU A 776 41.37 61.35 -34.43
C LEU A 776 39.88 61.03 -34.53
N THR A 777 39.00 62.00 -34.21
CA THR A 777 37.54 61.85 -34.35
C THR A 777 37.12 61.80 -35.83
N ALA A 778 37.71 62.64 -36.68
CA ALA A 778 37.47 62.60 -38.12
C ALA A 778 37.98 61.29 -38.75
N ALA A 779 39.18 60.84 -38.39
CA ALA A 779 39.75 59.58 -38.85
C ALA A 779 38.88 58.37 -38.44
N ARG A 780 38.38 58.36 -37.19
CA ARG A 780 37.41 57.35 -36.72
C ARG A 780 36.16 57.32 -37.59
N ASP A 781 35.60 58.47 -37.94
CA ASP A 781 34.33 58.53 -38.66
C ASP A 781 34.48 58.22 -40.16
N VAL A 782 35.63 58.49 -40.76
CA VAL A 782 36.00 57.96 -42.09
C VAL A 782 36.11 56.44 -42.05
N LEU A 783 36.87 55.87 -41.10
CA LEU A 783 37.00 54.41 -40.94
C LEU A 783 35.64 53.74 -40.68
N ARG A 784 34.74 54.42 -39.96
CA ARG A 784 33.37 53.95 -39.71
C ARG A 784 32.52 53.94 -40.98
N GLN A 785 32.57 55.02 -41.78
CA GLN A 785 31.91 55.04 -43.10
C GLN A 785 32.47 53.97 -44.03
N ASP A 786 33.78 53.71 -44.01
CA ASP A 786 34.38 52.62 -44.80
C ASP A 786 33.86 51.24 -44.36
N ILE A 787 33.78 50.95 -43.06
CA ILE A 787 33.18 49.71 -42.53
C ILE A 787 31.71 49.58 -42.96
N GLU A 788 30.92 50.64 -42.80
CA GLU A 788 29.52 50.68 -43.23
C GLU A 788 29.39 50.52 -44.77
N ALA A 789 30.36 51.00 -45.54
CA ALA A 789 30.44 50.81 -47.00
C ALA A 789 30.99 49.43 -47.43
N GLN A 790 31.70 48.68 -46.56
CA GLN A 790 32.07 47.29 -46.83
C GLN A 790 30.88 46.33 -46.66
N GLY A 791 29.99 46.56 -45.68
CA GLY A 791 28.78 45.76 -45.45
C GLY A 791 28.01 45.37 -46.73
N PRO A 792 27.47 46.34 -47.49
CA PRO A 792 26.73 46.06 -48.72
C PRO A 792 27.62 45.60 -49.89
N LYS A 793 28.95 45.55 -49.76
CA LYS A 793 29.83 44.83 -50.71
C LYS A 793 29.96 43.36 -50.30
N LEU A 794 30.03 43.09 -48.99
CA LEU A 794 30.06 41.76 -48.39
C LEU A 794 28.74 41.01 -48.68
N ASP A 795 27.59 41.65 -48.49
CA ASP A 795 26.27 41.10 -48.85
C ASP A 795 26.18 40.73 -50.33
N ARG A 796 26.66 41.62 -51.22
CA ARG A 796 26.72 41.36 -52.66
C ARG A 796 27.68 40.22 -53.01
N ALA A 797 28.81 40.08 -52.30
CA ALA A 797 29.73 38.97 -52.47
C ALA A 797 29.12 37.63 -51.99
N GLN A 798 28.37 37.65 -50.89
CA GLN A 798 27.62 36.48 -50.40
C GLN A 798 26.52 36.09 -51.40
N GLN A 799 25.69 37.02 -51.86
CA GLN A 799 24.66 36.76 -52.89
C GLN A 799 25.28 36.33 -54.24
N ALA A 800 26.47 36.83 -54.59
CA ALA A 800 27.21 36.34 -55.76
C ALA A 800 27.68 34.89 -55.56
N LEU A 801 28.21 34.54 -54.38
CA LEU A 801 28.62 33.18 -54.03
C LEU A 801 27.43 32.21 -53.99
N GLU A 802 26.30 32.62 -53.41
CA GLU A 802 25.06 31.84 -53.34
C GLU A 802 24.44 31.65 -54.72
N SER A 803 24.36 32.71 -55.54
CA SER A 803 23.86 32.58 -56.91
C SER A 803 24.82 31.82 -57.83
N ALA A 804 26.12 31.78 -57.54
CA ALA A 804 27.08 30.91 -58.22
C ALA A 804 26.89 29.44 -57.79
N ARG A 805 26.75 29.17 -56.49
CA ARG A 805 26.41 27.84 -55.96
C ARG A 805 25.08 27.32 -56.53
N ALA A 806 24.03 28.13 -56.52
CA ALA A 806 22.73 27.78 -57.08
C ALA A 806 22.80 27.45 -58.59
N ARG A 807 23.59 28.20 -59.37
CA ARG A 807 23.85 27.90 -60.78
C ARG A 807 24.65 26.61 -60.98
N ALA A 808 25.62 26.30 -60.11
CA ALA A 808 26.34 25.03 -60.15
C ALA A 808 25.43 23.83 -59.82
N ILE A 809 24.55 23.96 -58.82
CA ILE A 809 23.52 22.96 -58.49
C ILE A 809 22.59 22.73 -59.70
N GLN A 810 22.08 23.80 -60.32
CA GLN A 810 21.20 23.71 -61.50
C GLN A 810 21.90 23.15 -62.74
N ALA A 811 23.23 23.26 -62.83
CA ALA A 811 24.03 22.67 -63.90
C ALA A 811 24.37 21.17 -63.67
N GLY A 812 23.90 20.56 -62.58
CA GLY A 812 24.16 19.16 -62.25
C GLY A 812 25.59 18.88 -61.78
N VAL A 813 26.29 19.91 -61.27
CA VAL A 813 27.65 19.77 -60.75
C VAL A 813 27.61 19.37 -59.28
N ASP A 814 28.26 18.26 -58.94
CA ASP A 814 28.38 17.81 -57.54
C ASP A 814 29.20 18.82 -56.71
N LEU A 815 28.73 19.07 -55.49
CA LEU A 815 29.19 20.12 -54.57
C LEU A 815 29.59 19.56 -53.21
N ALA A 816 29.81 18.25 -53.11
CA ALA A 816 30.64 17.68 -52.05
C ALA A 816 32.00 18.42 -51.97
N PRO A 817 32.56 18.65 -50.76
CA PRO A 817 33.73 19.52 -50.57
C PRO A 817 35.01 19.03 -51.26
N GLU A 818 35.06 17.76 -51.68
CA GLU A 818 36.18 17.13 -52.36
C GLU A 818 36.02 17.10 -53.89
N ALA A 819 34.89 17.59 -54.43
CA ALA A 819 34.62 17.60 -55.87
C ALA A 819 35.52 18.64 -56.59
N PRO A 820 36.21 18.28 -57.70
CA PRO A 820 37.17 19.17 -58.36
C PRO A 820 36.65 20.59 -58.72
N PRO A 821 35.39 20.78 -59.18
CA PRO A 821 34.85 22.11 -59.43
C PRO A 821 34.63 22.94 -58.15
N ALA A 822 34.24 22.30 -57.04
CA ALA A 822 34.08 22.96 -55.75
C ALA A 822 35.44 23.41 -55.18
N VAL A 823 36.46 22.57 -55.33
CA VAL A 823 37.85 22.87 -54.93
C VAL A 823 38.45 23.99 -55.78
N ASP A 824 38.21 24.03 -57.10
CA ASP A 824 38.68 25.14 -57.96
C ASP A 824 37.96 26.46 -57.63
N ILE A 825 36.66 26.44 -57.35
CA ILE A 825 35.92 27.63 -56.87
C ILE A 825 36.48 28.13 -55.53
N GLN A 826 36.77 27.25 -54.58
CA GLN A 826 37.42 27.62 -53.31
C GLN A 826 38.85 28.14 -53.52
N ALA A 827 39.65 27.48 -54.37
CA ALA A 827 41.03 27.89 -54.66
C ALA A 827 41.11 29.25 -55.36
N ARG A 828 40.14 29.59 -56.24
CA ARG A 828 39.99 30.93 -56.82
C ARG A 828 39.58 31.95 -55.77
N GLY A 829 38.58 31.65 -54.95
CA GLY A 829 38.16 32.53 -53.86
C GLY A 829 39.28 32.83 -52.86
N LEU A 830 40.07 31.83 -52.46
CA LEU A 830 41.25 31.99 -51.60
C LEU A 830 42.37 32.80 -52.26
N ARG A 831 42.55 32.69 -53.59
CA ARG A 831 43.51 33.53 -54.34
C ARG A 831 43.05 34.99 -54.41
N GLU A 832 41.77 35.24 -54.67
CA GLU A 832 41.19 36.59 -54.69
C GLU A 832 41.21 37.22 -53.28
N GLN A 833 40.96 36.45 -52.22
CA GLN A 833 41.12 36.88 -50.83
C GLN A 833 42.57 37.21 -50.49
N ASN A 834 43.54 36.35 -50.86
CA ASN A 834 44.96 36.62 -50.63
C ASN A 834 45.43 37.87 -51.40
N GLN A 835 44.99 38.07 -52.64
CA GLN A 835 45.29 39.30 -53.39
C GLN A 835 44.63 40.53 -52.75
N SER A 836 43.41 40.41 -52.24
CA SER A 836 42.72 41.50 -51.52
C SER A 836 43.44 41.88 -50.23
N LEU A 837 43.93 40.90 -49.47
CA LEU A 837 44.71 41.10 -48.24
C LEU A 837 46.08 41.70 -48.54
N LEU A 838 46.80 41.20 -49.55
CA LEU A 838 48.09 41.77 -49.96
C LEU A 838 47.94 43.21 -50.46
N PHE A 839 46.87 43.55 -51.20
CA PHE A 839 46.56 44.92 -51.59
C PHE A 839 46.26 45.81 -50.36
N ALA A 840 45.42 45.35 -49.44
CA ALA A 840 45.05 46.10 -48.24
C ALA A 840 46.26 46.35 -47.32
N LEU A 841 47.13 45.36 -47.14
CA LEU A 841 48.38 45.51 -46.39
C LEU A 841 49.36 46.46 -47.09
N SER A 842 49.52 46.37 -48.42
CA SER A 842 50.37 47.28 -49.18
C SER A 842 49.90 48.73 -49.09
N ASN A 843 48.58 48.98 -49.08
CA ASN A 843 48.02 50.32 -48.87
C ASN A 843 48.15 50.78 -47.40
N ALA A 844 47.91 49.91 -46.42
CA ALA A 844 48.01 50.28 -45.00
C ALA A 844 49.45 50.54 -44.53
N LEU A 845 50.44 50.00 -45.23
CA LEU A 845 51.86 50.28 -45.03
C LEU A 845 52.37 51.46 -45.89
N GLN A 846 51.51 52.05 -46.74
CA GLN A 846 51.91 53.11 -47.68
C GLN A 846 52.29 54.43 -46.98
N ASP A 847 51.87 54.62 -45.73
CA ASP A 847 52.28 55.75 -44.87
C ASP A 847 53.63 55.48 -44.13
N TYR A 848 54.16 54.26 -44.20
CA TYR A 848 55.38 53.80 -43.48
C TYR A 848 56.48 53.40 -44.47
N THR A 849 56.83 54.33 -45.37
CA THR A 849 57.62 54.10 -46.58
C THR A 849 59.10 53.79 -46.36
N GLU A 850 59.73 54.28 -45.29
CA GLU A 850 61.19 54.14 -45.11
C GLU A 850 61.59 52.78 -44.51
N ASP A 851 60.85 52.28 -43.50
CA ASP A 851 61.21 51.06 -42.75
C ASP A 851 60.36 49.82 -43.12
N VAL A 852 59.03 49.94 -43.05
CA VAL A 852 58.15 48.76 -42.94
C VAL A 852 57.65 48.30 -44.31
N LEU A 853 57.30 49.23 -45.20
CA LEU A 853 56.86 48.90 -46.56
C LEU A 853 57.94 48.13 -47.35
N PRO A 854 59.23 48.56 -47.39
CA PRO A 854 60.25 47.83 -48.14
C PRO A 854 60.51 46.43 -47.56
N LEU A 855 60.42 46.26 -46.24
CA LEU A 855 60.56 44.96 -45.59
C LEU A 855 59.41 44.01 -45.98
N PHE A 856 58.18 44.51 -46.02
CA PHE A 856 57.01 43.75 -46.47
C PHE A 856 57.10 43.36 -47.96
N GLU A 857 57.51 44.29 -48.83
CA GLU A 857 57.69 44.03 -50.27
C GLU A 857 58.77 42.97 -50.54
N ASN A 858 59.88 43.01 -49.81
CA ASN A 858 60.94 42.00 -49.87
C ASN A 858 60.46 40.63 -49.37
N LEU A 859 59.76 40.57 -48.23
CA LEU A 859 59.20 39.32 -47.71
C LEU A 859 58.17 38.69 -48.65
N CYS A 860 57.38 39.49 -49.38
CA CYS A 860 56.50 38.99 -50.43
C CYS A 860 57.29 38.40 -51.60
N HIS A 861 58.37 39.07 -52.04
CA HIS A 861 59.25 38.56 -53.11
C HIS A 861 59.96 37.25 -52.72
N GLU A 862 60.54 37.15 -51.51
CA GLU A 862 61.18 35.92 -51.01
C GLU A 862 60.21 34.72 -50.98
N ARG A 863 58.92 34.98 -50.73
CA ARG A 863 57.87 33.95 -50.71
C ARG A 863 57.19 33.73 -52.07
N GLY A 864 57.64 34.40 -53.13
CA GLY A 864 57.07 34.28 -54.47
C GLY A 864 55.64 34.82 -54.61
N LEU A 865 55.23 35.71 -53.71
CA LEU A 865 53.90 36.32 -53.70
C LEU A 865 53.91 37.62 -54.50
N ALA A 866 53.32 37.59 -55.69
CA ALA A 866 53.17 38.77 -56.53
C ALA A 866 52.19 39.78 -55.91
N LEU A 867 52.70 40.95 -55.51
CA LEU A 867 51.91 42.07 -55.01
C LEU A 867 51.01 42.65 -56.13
N PRO A 868 49.69 42.76 -55.91
CA PRO A 868 48.78 43.25 -56.94
C PRO A 868 48.84 44.78 -57.06
N SER A 869 49.33 45.30 -58.19
CA SER A 869 49.48 46.74 -58.42
C SER A 869 48.17 47.50 -58.68
N ARG A 870 47.01 46.87 -58.46
CA ARG A 870 45.64 47.39 -58.63
C ARG A 870 44.70 46.64 -57.68
N PRO A 871 43.62 47.27 -57.17
CA PRO A 871 42.63 46.57 -56.36
C PRO A 871 41.99 45.42 -57.17
N PRO A 872 41.83 44.22 -56.59
CA PRO A 872 41.19 43.09 -57.27
C PRO A 872 39.75 43.47 -57.65
N SER A 873 39.46 43.39 -58.94
CA SER A 873 38.25 43.99 -59.52
C SER A 873 37.00 43.18 -59.26
N ALA A 874 35.94 43.83 -58.76
CA ALA A 874 34.60 43.25 -58.72
C ALA A 874 34.19 42.71 -60.11
N SER A 875 33.63 41.50 -60.14
CA SER A 875 33.33 40.77 -61.37
C SER A 875 32.37 41.53 -62.29
N ARG A 876 32.85 41.96 -63.46
CA ARG A 876 31.98 42.48 -64.53
C ARG A 876 31.14 41.34 -65.13
N PRO A 877 29.82 41.51 -65.29
CA PRO A 877 29.04 40.72 -66.24
C PRO A 877 29.59 40.95 -67.67
N GLY A 878 29.63 39.90 -68.49
CA GLY A 878 30.12 39.99 -69.86
C GLY A 878 29.18 40.80 -70.77
N SER A 879 29.74 41.68 -71.60
CA SER A 879 28.98 42.47 -72.57
C SER A 879 28.57 41.63 -73.78
N GLY A 880 27.31 41.20 -73.82
CA GLY A 880 26.65 40.82 -75.07
C GLY A 880 26.44 42.06 -75.95
N ARG A 881 26.60 41.91 -77.27
CA ARG A 881 26.42 43.00 -78.25
C ARG A 881 24.96 43.49 -78.30
N MET A 882 24.76 44.80 -78.18
CA MET A 882 24.60 45.69 -79.35
C MET A 882 25.35 47.00 -79.12
#